data_AF-A0A016U1K9-F1
#
_entry.id   AF-A0A016U1K9-F1
#
_cell.length_a   1.000
_cell.length_b   1.000
_cell.length_c   1.000
_cell.angle_alpha   90.00
_cell.angle_beta   90.00
_cell.angle_gamma   90.00
#
_symmetry.space_group_name_H-M   'P 1'
#
loop_
_entity.id
_entity.type
_entity.pdbx_description
1 polymer ?
#
loop_
_entity_poly.entity_id
_entity_poly.type
_entity_poly.pdbx_seq_one_letter_code
_entity_poly.pdbx_strand_id
1 'polypeptide(L)'
;MYVDVHFREAGVESRVVQRSDYNEEALQWADAIMTAGGDGTFLLAASRIHQKDKPVIGINTDPQGSEGYMCLMRKLPKEHFRSALQRLLDGDFDWLYRQRIRITLSGDAQNGVGDSIDLHDRQLNQEPSTTRWLDAYSTPSSSVHRTPQHRSPRCSDAEASLNAVKKSKKRPRSPSERVTVQLPVLALNEVFIGESLSSRVSYYEIQIDDGKMVKQKSSGIAMCTGTGSTSWYFNINKLTEQCVSELLRIVSDRCEVSLPVDDKKVVSDICTTFNQQLIFSPDLRRMAFTVRDPIFNATFPPITPRGFAEKIVVKSRGYDAHLVVDGGVSYRFNDGAEASLEVHEEDALQTVIFRMLTSVILFLFYSTISSALQGKEISENVIGYLGIPYAKPPLKDRRFKDSEAVLHDETGSYTTWPAGCPGMSTDGKAEDCLYLSLLQAKNTAKKTNTLLIFSNEKLSEKKLTELVSPSLNVAVAGVRTGVLGSLGNASYGVSDVISAVKLLKDNADVLNIGEVTVWAESFEAEAVASALSMAAVDRAILVNGNAKTRTVGRGRFPARIEYKIAADLQCDLPSASQSMDCLRTKSLPDLYAAVNKASAAFHPFGSPFRAVPSNQPSIPTILGVFKQLPKEYPNDSSFDENYTYTDFKRALAGLLPDSLYRNAPLLRKLVLHQYVYTQGDKKNTYLLFEQMRKALLDRDFIAPTQKLVEELKSNKAAVYLFEFGIDNPPKSCLEDGGWEDIKPFCDKMFQYFTRFAVKGQPTKNSCEPTNPTWPAMGSSKRDYHVILKADGTIEWDSNFHLASTQLWNHLNGKYVFEEKWLLSSGYVASEY
;
A
#
# COMPACT_ATOMS: atom_id res chain seq x y z
N MET A 1 30.19 -20.14 -15.10
CA MET A 1 31.17 -19.33 -15.87
C MET A 1 31.03 -17.83 -15.60
N TYR A 2 29.88 -17.19 -15.84
CA TYR A 2 29.75 -15.73 -15.61
C TYR A 2 30.10 -15.28 -14.18
N VAL A 3 29.58 -15.97 -13.15
CA VAL A 3 29.83 -15.65 -11.73
C VAL A 3 31.31 -15.81 -11.34
N ASP A 4 31.96 -16.89 -11.79
CA ASP A 4 33.36 -17.22 -11.49
C ASP A 4 34.36 -16.17 -12.05
N VAL A 5 34.04 -15.57 -13.21
CA VAL A 5 34.87 -14.50 -13.78
C VAL A 5 34.96 -13.30 -12.83
N HIS A 6 33.83 -12.84 -12.30
CA HIS A 6 33.80 -11.67 -11.39
C HIS A 6 34.49 -11.94 -10.06
N PHE A 7 34.48 -13.19 -9.56
CA PHE A 7 35.26 -13.54 -8.37
C PHE A 7 36.76 -13.42 -8.60
N ARG A 8 37.25 -13.93 -9.74
CA ARG A 8 38.67 -13.84 -10.09
C ARG A 8 39.10 -12.40 -10.32
N GLU A 9 38.27 -11.58 -10.95
CA GLU A 9 38.51 -10.14 -11.12
C GLU A 9 38.59 -9.40 -9.77
N ALA A 10 37.81 -9.83 -8.78
CA ALA A 10 37.84 -9.31 -7.41
C ALA A 10 38.97 -9.90 -6.54
N GLY A 11 39.85 -10.75 -7.09
CA GLY A 11 40.93 -11.40 -6.35
C GLY A 11 40.49 -12.51 -5.40
N VAL A 12 39.27 -13.04 -5.56
CA VAL A 12 38.74 -14.15 -4.76
C VAL A 12 39.01 -15.48 -5.44
N GLU A 13 39.70 -16.38 -4.74
CA GLU A 13 39.90 -17.74 -5.21
C GLU A 13 38.56 -18.50 -5.25
N SER A 14 38.26 -19.14 -6.37
CA SER A 14 36.98 -19.82 -6.57
C SER A 14 37.13 -21.09 -7.41
N ARG A 15 36.32 -22.11 -7.07
CA ARG A 15 36.22 -23.38 -7.78
C ARG A 15 34.76 -23.64 -8.16
N VAL A 16 34.50 -23.79 -9.46
CA VAL A 16 33.16 -24.15 -9.95
C VAL A 16 32.98 -25.66 -9.82
N VAL A 17 31.93 -26.08 -9.11
CA VAL A 17 31.62 -27.48 -8.84
C VAL A 17 30.22 -27.80 -9.37
N GLN A 18 30.08 -28.89 -10.13
CA GLN A 18 28.78 -29.37 -10.61
C GLN A 18 28.07 -30.19 -9.52
N ARG A 19 26.75 -30.42 -9.67
CA ARG A 19 25.94 -31.16 -8.70
C ARG A 19 26.53 -32.54 -8.33
N SER A 20 27.03 -33.29 -9.30
CA SER A 20 27.62 -34.61 -9.09
C SER A 20 28.92 -34.57 -8.27
N ASP A 21 29.63 -33.45 -8.34
CA ASP A 21 30.98 -33.30 -7.82
C ASP A 21 31.01 -32.53 -6.48
N TYR A 22 29.83 -32.13 -5.97
CA TYR A 22 29.68 -31.42 -4.71
C TYR A 22 29.81 -32.38 -3.52
N ASN A 23 31.05 -32.71 -3.15
CA ASN A 23 31.41 -33.67 -2.11
C ASN A 23 32.05 -33.01 -0.86
N GLU A 24 32.42 -33.81 0.14
CA GLU A 24 33.05 -33.32 1.37
C GLU A 24 34.40 -32.63 1.11
N GLU A 25 35.18 -33.09 0.14
CA GLU A 25 36.46 -32.46 -0.23
C GLU A 25 36.24 -31.03 -0.72
N ALA A 26 35.24 -30.81 -1.58
CA ALA A 26 34.88 -29.48 -2.07
C ALA A 26 34.37 -28.56 -0.94
N LEU A 27 33.63 -29.13 0.02
CA LEU A 27 33.14 -28.42 1.20
C LEU A 27 34.27 -28.01 2.15
N GLN A 28 35.25 -28.87 2.36
CA GLN A 28 36.39 -28.60 3.24
C GLN A 28 37.35 -27.58 2.63
N TRP A 29 37.50 -27.58 1.30
CA TRP A 29 38.36 -26.63 0.58
C TRP A 29 37.88 -25.17 0.67
N ALA A 30 36.57 -24.93 0.72
CA ALA A 30 36.00 -23.58 0.65
C ALA A 30 35.69 -22.97 2.03
N ASP A 31 35.95 -21.68 2.18
CA ASP A 31 35.51 -20.88 3.34
C ASP A 31 34.01 -20.54 3.28
N ALA A 32 33.46 -20.39 2.07
CA ALA A 32 32.05 -20.07 1.83
C ALA A 32 31.53 -20.82 0.60
N ILE A 33 30.25 -21.23 0.64
CA ILE A 33 29.59 -21.91 -0.47
C ILE A 33 28.66 -20.94 -1.19
N MET A 34 28.88 -20.75 -2.49
CA MET A 34 28.03 -19.92 -3.33
C MET A 34 27.21 -20.75 -4.30
N THR A 35 25.89 -20.57 -4.31
CA THR A 35 25.02 -21.25 -5.25
C THR A 35 24.63 -20.32 -6.39
N ALA A 36 24.88 -20.73 -7.63
CA ALA A 36 24.39 -20.05 -8.83
C ALA A 36 23.17 -20.80 -9.39
N GLY A 37 21.96 -20.32 -9.07
CA GLY A 37 20.71 -20.94 -9.48
C GLY A 37 19.51 -20.45 -8.68
N GLY A 38 18.37 -21.10 -8.83
CA GLY A 38 17.19 -20.84 -8.02
C GLY A 38 17.27 -21.46 -6.62
N ASP A 39 16.13 -21.43 -5.92
CA ASP A 39 16.00 -21.92 -4.55
C ASP A 39 16.36 -23.43 -4.41
N GLY A 40 16.09 -24.25 -5.43
CA GLY A 40 16.45 -25.68 -5.41
C GLY A 40 17.96 -25.94 -5.36
N THR A 41 18.78 -25.11 -6.00
CA THR A 41 20.24 -25.21 -5.92
C THR A 41 20.74 -24.81 -4.53
N PHE A 42 20.08 -23.85 -3.90
CA PHE A 42 20.38 -23.44 -2.52
C PHE A 42 20.12 -24.57 -1.52
N LEU A 43 18.97 -25.26 -1.63
CA LEU A 43 18.64 -26.40 -0.77
C LEU A 43 19.65 -27.54 -0.92
N LEU A 44 20.08 -27.84 -2.15
CA LEU A 44 21.11 -28.85 -2.39
C LEU A 44 22.42 -28.50 -1.65
N ALA A 45 22.87 -27.25 -1.73
CA ALA A 45 24.07 -26.81 -1.03
C ALA A 45 23.90 -26.91 0.50
N ALA A 46 22.78 -26.40 1.02
CA ALA A 46 22.46 -26.46 2.44
C ALA A 46 22.40 -27.90 3.00
N SER A 47 21.94 -28.87 2.20
CA SER A 47 21.74 -30.25 2.63
C SER A 47 23.03 -30.99 3.01
N ARG A 48 24.19 -30.53 2.54
CA ARG A 48 25.50 -31.17 2.81
C ARG A 48 26.35 -30.42 3.83
N ILE A 49 25.85 -29.32 4.39
CA ILE A 49 26.59 -28.50 5.35
C ILE A 49 26.09 -28.80 6.76
N HIS A 50 26.86 -29.48 7.58
CA HIS A 50 26.48 -29.77 8.97
C HIS A 50 26.95 -28.71 9.95
N GLN A 51 27.96 -27.94 9.56
CA GLN A 51 28.59 -26.90 10.37
C GLN A 51 27.78 -25.60 10.36
N LYS A 52 27.63 -24.95 11.51
CA LYS A 52 26.92 -23.67 11.64
C LYS A 52 27.69 -22.49 11.05
N ASP A 53 29.01 -22.56 11.06
CA ASP A 53 29.96 -21.51 10.72
C ASP A 53 30.42 -21.53 9.25
N LYS A 54 29.89 -22.45 8.44
CA LYS A 54 30.16 -22.49 6.99
C LYS A 54 29.02 -21.78 6.23
N PRO A 55 29.24 -20.54 5.75
CA PRO A 55 28.18 -19.74 5.16
C PRO A 55 27.75 -20.24 3.76
N VAL A 56 26.45 -20.15 3.50
CA VAL A 56 25.84 -20.37 2.19
C VAL A 56 25.26 -19.08 1.63
N ILE A 57 25.67 -18.73 0.42
CA ILE A 57 25.25 -17.50 -0.25
C ILE A 57 24.57 -17.83 -1.58
N GLY A 58 23.30 -17.47 -1.68
CA GLY A 58 22.48 -17.74 -2.85
C GLY A 58 22.52 -16.61 -3.88
N ILE A 59 22.87 -16.92 -5.12
CA ILE A 59 22.81 -16.00 -6.26
C ILE A 59 21.77 -16.52 -7.24
N ASN A 60 20.68 -15.76 -7.43
CA ASN A 60 19.65 -16.17 -8.37
C ASN A 60 20.09 -15.88 -9.81
N THR A 61 20.67 -16.89 -10.46
CA THR A 61 21.00 -16.83 -11.90
C THR A 61 19.86 -17.31 -12.79
N ASP A 62 18.72 -17.74 -12.23
CA ASP A 62 17.50 -18.12 -12.94
C ASP A 62 16.28 -17.33 -12.43
N PRO A 63 16.26 -15.99 -12.61
CA PRO A 63 15.14 -15.15 -12.19
C PRO A 63 13.88 -15.40 -13.02
N GLN A 64 13.93 -16.15 -14.12
CA GLN A 64 12.73 -16.52 -14.87
C GLN A 64 12.06 -17.75 -14.24
N GLY A 65 12.83 -18.79 -13.88
CA GLY A 65 12.30 -20.03 -13.30
C GLY A 65 12.09 -19.99 -11.78
N SER A 66 12.73 -19.08 -11.06
CA SER A 66 12.72 -19.04 -9.58
C SER A 66 12.49 -17.63 -9.04
N GLU A 67 11.73 -17.50 -7.94
CA GLU A 67 11.62 -16.24 -7.16
C GLU A 67 12.93 -15.92 -6.42
N GLY A 68 13.66 -16.95 -6.00
CA GLY A 68 14.95 -16.81 -5.32
C GLY A 68 14.78 -16.28 -3.91
N TYR A 69 13.83 -16.81 -3.14
CA TYR A 69 13.58 -16.39 -1.75
C TYR A 69 14.79 -16.61 -0.83
N MET A 70 15.65 -17.57 -1.15
CA MET A 70 16.90 -17.83 -0.42
C MET A 70 18.12 -17.14 -1.05
N CYS A 71 17.94 -16.42 -2.16
CA CYS A 71 19.02 -15.78 -2.90
C CYS A 71 19.04 -14.25 -2.70
N LEU A 72 20.25 -13.68 -2.62
CA LEU A 72 20.50 -12.24 -2.48
C LEU A 72 19.89 -11.39 -3.60
N MET A 73 19.78 -11.98 -4.80
CA MET A 73 19.36 -11.28 -6.01
C MET A 73 17.94 -11.61 -6.47
N ARG A 74 17.07 -12.18 -5.60
CA ARG A 74 15.65 -12.54 -5.87
C ARG A 74 15.30 -12.60 -7.36
N LYS A 75 14.48 -11.69 -7.90
CA LYS A 75 14.09 -11.63 -9.32
C LYS A 75 14.97 -10.71 -10.19
N LEU A 76 16.12 -10.25 -9.68
CA LEU A 76 17.01 -9.37 -10.41
C LEU A 76 17.81 -10.13 -11.49
N PRO A 77 18.02 -9.53 -12.68
CA PRO A 77 18.85 -10.13 -13.72
C PRO A 77 20.31 -10.35 -13.28
N LYS A 78 20.98 -11.32 -13.92
CA LYS A 78 22.41 -11.67 -13.68
C LYS A 78 23.37 -10.48 -13.82
N GLU A 79 23.00 -9.45 -14.58
CA GLU A 79 23.81 -8.24 -14.78
C GLU A 79 24.04 -7.44 -13.50
N HIS A 80 23.16 -7.59 -12.49
CA HIS A 80 23.33 -6.97 -11.18
C HIS A 80 24.30 -7.72 -10.27
N PHE A 81 24.84 -8.86 -10.70
CA PHE A 81 25.72 -9.68 -9.86
C PHE A 81 26.97 -8.93 -9.44
N ARG A 82 27.55 -8.10 -10.31
CA ARG A 82 28.72 -7.29 -9.96
C ARG A 82 28.44 -6.35 -8.79
N SER A 83 27.26 -5.74 -8.76
CA SER A 83 26.84 -4.86 -7.65
C SER A 83 26.60 -5.67 -6.37
N ALA A 84 25.97 -6.84 -6.48
CA ALA A 84 25.78 -7.74 -5.33
C ALA A 84 27.13 -8.21 -4.75
N LEU A 85 28.07 -8.58 -5.62
CA LEU A 85 29.42 -8.97 -5.23
C LEU A 85 30.16 -7.82 -4.54
N GLN A 86 30.08 -6.60 -5.09
CA GLN A 86 30.69 -5.43 -4.47
C GLN A 86 30.17 -5.21 -3.04
N ARG A 87 28.85 -5.29 -2.83
CA ARG A 87 28.25 -5.17 -1.49
C ARG A 87 28.75 -6.25 -0.52
N LEU A 88 28.94 -7.48 -0.99
CA LEU A 88 29.50 -8.55 -0.17
C LEU A 88 30.96 -8.26 0.22
N LEU A 89 31.77 -7.77 -0.72
CA LEU A 89 33.18 -7.41 -0.49
C LEU A 89 33.32 -6.19 0.43
N ASP A 90 32.40 -5.24 0.32
CA ASP A 90 32.33 -4.04 1.16
C ASP A 90 31.81 -4.33 2.59
N GLY A 91 31.39 -5.57 2.86
CA GLY A 91 30.83 -5.97 4.16
C GLY A 91 29.42 -5.43 4.41
N ASP A 92 28.69 -5.06 3.37
CA ASP A 92 27.32 -4.52 3.42
C ASP A 92 26.26 -5.63 3.52
N PHE A 93 26.37 -6.48 4.53
CA PHE A 93 25.43 -7.56 4.79
C PHE A 93 25.38 -7.91 6.28
N ASP A 94 24.29 -8.56 6.68
CA ASP A 94 24.15 -9.16 8.00
C ASP A 94 24.10 -10.69 7.89
N TRP A 95 24.62 -11.36 8.92
CA TRP A 95 24.51 -12.80 9.05
C TRP A 95 23.10 -13.17 9.46
N LEU A 96 22.46 -14.04 8.67
CA LEU A 96 21.17 -14.64 8.98
C LEU A 96 21.34 -16.13 9.25
N TYR A 97 20.97 -16.56 10.45
CA TYR A 97 21.01 -17.96 10.87
C TYR A 97 19.66 -18.62 10.66
N ARG A 98 19.52 -19.35 9.55
CA ARG A 98 18.29 -20.03 9.18
C ARG A 98 18.16 -21.32 9.99
N GLN A 99 17.08 -21.46 10.74
CA GLN A 99 16.82 -22.67 11.51
C GLN A 99 16.57 -23.87 10.58
N ARG A 100 17.00 -25.05 11.03
CA ARG A 100 16.78 -26.32 10.33
C ARG A 100 16.16 -27.35 11.25
N ILE A 101 15.41 -28.28 10.66
CA ILE A 101 14.76 -29.37 11.41
C ILE A 101 15.69 -30.58 11.44
N ARG A 102 16.08 -30.99 12.64
CA ARG A 102 16.75 -32.26 12.93
C ARG A 102 15.73 -33.36 13.04
N ILE A 103 15.98 -34.47 12.36
CA ILE A 103 15.07 -35.61 12.31
C ILE A 103 15.79 -36.84 12.88
N THR A 104 15.16 -37.46 13.86
CA THR A 104 15.59 -38.75 14.41
C THR A 104 14.54 -39.80 14.08
N LEU A 105 14.91 -40.82 13.31
CA LEU A 105 14.05 -41.95 12.99
C LEU A 105 14.32 -43.11 13.94
N SER A 106 13.27 -43.80 14.37
CA SER A 106 13.39 -45.06 15.11
C SER A 106 12.41 -46.10 14.58
N GLY A 107 12.81 -47.36 14.56
CA GLY A 107 11.96 -48.47 14.16
C GLY A 107 12.73 -49.77 13.95
N ASP A 108 12.11 -50.75 13.30
CA ASP A 108 12.72 -52.07 13.05
C ASP A 108 13.75 -51.99 11.92
N ALA A 109 14.99 -52.39 12.19
CA ALA A 109 16.06 -52.44 11.19
C ALA A 109 15.68 -53.26 9.94
N GLN A 110 14.88 -54.33 10.11
CA GLN A 110 14.47 -55.18 8.99
C GLN A 110 13.47 -54.49 8.04
N ASN A 111 12.85 -53.39 8.47
CA ASN A 111 11.88 -52.63 7.68
C ASN A 111 12.51 -51.45 6.91
N GLY A 112 13.85 -51.36 6.88
CA GLY A 112 14.56 -50.33 6.10
C GLY A 112 14.48 -48.94 6.72
N VAL A 113 14.42 -48.85 8.05
CA VAL A 113 14.45 -47.56 8.76
C VAL A 113 15.81 -46.90 8.53
N GLY A 114 15.80 -45.73 7.88
CA GLY A 114 17.01 -45.03 7.44
C GLY A 114 17.36 -45.25 5.97
N ASP A 115 16.70 -46.17 5.26
CA ASP A 115 16.84 -46.32 3.81
C ASP A 115 16.39 -45.03 3.12
N SER A 116 17.28 -44.44 2.34
CA SER A 116 17.03 -43.19 1.62
C SER A 116 17.03 -43.38 0.11
N ILE A 117 16.26 -42.53 -0.57
CA ILE A 117 16.22 -42.42 -2.02
C ILE A 117 16.46 -40.95 -2.35
N ASP A 118 17.51 -40.65 -3.11
CA ASP A 118 17.68 -39.33 -3.73
C ASP A 118 16.65 -39.21 -4.86
N LEU A 119 15.74 -38.24 -4.72
CA LEU A 119 14.63 -38.05 -5.65
C LEU A 119 15.10 -37.43 -6.98
N HIS A 120 16.27 -36.80 -7.02
CA HIS A 120 16.84 -36.25 -8.25
C HIS A 120 17.49 -37.32 -9.14
N ASP A 121 18.02 -38.38 -8.54
CA ASP A 121 18.66 -39.48 -9.27
C ASP A 121 17.65 -40.43 -9.93
N ARG A 122 16.38 -40.35 -9.54
CA ARG A 122 15.30 -41.22 -10.02
C ARG A 122 14.60 -40.76 -11.30
N GLN A 123 15.23 -39.90 -12.12
CA GLN A 123 14.87 -39.52 -13.50
C GLN A 123 13.42 -39.84 -13.94
N LEU A 124 12.41 -39.28 -13.27
CA LEU A 124 11.05 -39.26 -13.82
C LEU A 124 10.89 -38.18 -14.90
N ASN A 125 11.86 -37.27 -15.03
CA ASN A 125 11.95 -36.25 -16.06
C ASN A 125 13.36 -36.26 -16.68
N GLN A 126 13.50 -36.80 -17.90
CA GLN A 126 14.74 -36.72 -18.69
C GLN A 126 14.96 -35.31 -19.28
N GLU A 127 13.94 -34.45 -19.22
CA GLU A 127 13.95 -33.04 -19.61
C GLU A 127 13.66 -32.19 -18.34
N PRO A 128 14.56 -31.31 -17.90
CA PRO A 128 14.29 -30.43 -16.77
C PRO A 128 13.08 -29.53 -17.07
N SER A 129 12.21 -29.28 -16.08
CA SER A 129 10.99 -28.47 -16.26
C SER A 129 11.23 -27.05 -16.76
N THR A 130 12.48 -26.59 -16.75
CA THR A 130 12.91 -25.29 -17.30
C THR A 130 12.93 -25.25 -18.84
N THR A 131 13.01 -26.37 -19.56
CA THR A 131 12.87 -26.37 -21.04
C THR A 131 11.44 -26.12 -21.50
N ARG A 132 10.43 -26.39 -20.66
CA ARG A 132 9.01 -26.22 -21.00
C ARG A 132 8.58 -24.76 -21.21
N TRP A 133 9.41 -23.80 -20.80
CA TRP A 133 9.13 -22.36 -20.85
C TRP A 133 9.96 -21.61 -21.91
N LEU A 134 10.82 -22.32 -22.64
CA LEU A 134 11.63 -21.78 -23.73
C LEU A 134 10.93 -21.84 -25.11
N ASP A 135 9.66 -22.27 -25.18
CA ASP A 135 8.86 -22.36 -26.41
C ASP A 135 8.29 -20.99 -26.86
N ALA A 136 9.09 -19.93 -26.77
CA ALA A 136 8.91 -18.73 -27.56
C ALA A 136 10.26 -18.41 -28.19
N TYR A 137 10.31 -18.39 -29.53
CA TYR A 137 11.49 -18.19 -30.39
C TYR A 137 12.31 -19.45 -30.70
N SER A 138 11.80 -20.28 -31.63
CA SER A 138 12.66 -20.98 -32.58
C SER A 138 11.90 -21.26 -33.88
N THR A 139 12.26 -20.52 -34.92
CA THR A 139 11.94 -20.81 -36.33
C THR A 139 12.72 -22.05 -36.82
N PRO A 140 12.18 -22.82 -37.79
CA PRO A 140 12.72 -24.13 -38.14
C PRO A 140 13.79 -24.06 -39.23
N SER A 141 15.02 -24.52 -38.93
CA SER A 141 16.10 -24.96 -39.85
C SER A 141 17.42 -24.86 -39.07
N SER A 142 18.24 -25.89 -38.84
CA SER A 142 18.72 -26.91 -39.78
C SER A 142 19.38 -28.05 -38.99
N SER A 143 19.32 -29.24 -39.59
CA SER A 143 19.91 -30.51 -39.16
C SER A 143 21.45 -30.51 -39.14
N VAL A 144 22.07 -30.95 -38.04
CA VAL A 144 23.37 -31.65 -38.06
C VAL A 144 23.40 -32.76 -37.00
N HIS A 145 24.02 -33.87 -37.40
CA HIS A 145 23.98 -35.25 -36.93
C HIS A 145 24.30 -35.55 -35.46
N ARG A 146 23.59 -36.54 -34.89
CA ARG A 146 24.09 -37.40 -33.80
C ARG A 146 24.13 -38.86 -34.27
N THR A 147 25.32 -39.45 -34.23
CA THR A 147 25.56 -40.90 -34.29
C THR A 147 25.46 -41.53 -32.90
N PRO A 148 24.97 -42.77 -32.75
CA PRO A 148 24.78 -43.43 -31.46
C PRO A 148 25.85 -44.49 -31.15
N GLN A 149 26.32 -44.56 -29.90
CA GLN A 149 27.01 -45.69 -29.25
C GLN A 149 27.21 -45.29 -27.77
N HIS A 150 26.95 -46.06 -26.72
CA HIS A 150 27.06 -47.50 -26.52
C HIS A 150 26.04 -47.97 -25.45
N ARG A 151 25.34 -49.09 -25.72
CA ARG A 151 24.60 -49.90 -24.74
C ARG A 151 25.46 -51.05 -24.25
N SER A 152 25.25 -51.47 -23.01
CA SER A 152 25.32 -52.88 -22.56
C SER A 152 24.63 -53.00 -21.17
N PRO A 153 24.29 -54.21 -20.68
CA PRO A 153 23.27 -55.10 -21.22
C PRO A 153 22.18 -55.49 -20.18
N ARG A 154 21.06 -56.01 -20.67
CA ARG A 154 20.01 -56.66 -19.87
C ARG A 154 20.48 -58.04 -19.38
N CYS A 155 20.12 -58.41 -18.16
CA CYS A 155 19.97 -59.80 -17.74
C CYS A 155 18.52 -60.06 -17.33
N SER A 156 17.84 -60.84 -18.17
CA SER A 156 16.78 -61.76 -17.79
C SER A 156 17.42 -62.94 -17.06
N ASP A 157 16.84 -63.37 -15.94
CA ASP A 157 16.65 -64.78 -15.58
C ASP A 157 15.96 -64.86 -14.21
N ALA A 158 14.78 -65.49 -14.22
CA ALA A 158 14.14 -66.25 -13.12
C ALA A 158 12.60 -66.06 -13.08
N GLU A 159 11.93 -66.32 -14.21
CA GLU A 159 10.61 -66.95 -14.15
C GLU A 159 10.83 -68.47 -14.07
N ALA A 160 10.85 -69.00 -12.86
CA ALA A 160 10.56 -70.41 -12.65
C ALA A 160 9.96 -70.61 -11.26
N SER A 161 8.77 -71.24 -11.25
CA SER A 161 8.19 -71.97 -10.12
C SER A 161 7.23 -71.22 -9.18
N LEU A 162 6.13 -70.72 -9.76
CA LEU A 162 4.83 -70.75 -9.08
C LEU A 162 4.27 -72.18 -9.18
N ASN A 163 4.31 -72.94 -8.09
CA ASN A 163 3.29 -73.92 -7.64
C ASN A 163 3.91 -74.97 -6.70
N ALA A 164 3.68 -74.83 -5.38
CA ALA A 164 3.38 -75.93 -4.47
C ALA A 164 3.10 -75.41 -3.05
N VAL A 165 1.86 -75.56 -2.62
CA VAL A 165 1.41 -75.34 -1.25
C VAL A 165 1.95 -76.46 -0.34
N LYS A 166 2.50 -76.09 0.82
CA LYS A 166 2.24 -76.67 2.17
C LYS A 166 3.50 -76.88 3.05
N LYS A 167 3.37 -76.30 4.26
CA LYS A 167 3.91 -76.71 5.57
C LYS A 167 5.44 -76.68 5.75
N SER A 168 5.93 -75.71 6.53
CA SER A 168 6.66 -76.06 7.76
C SER A 168 6.75 -74.91 8.78
N LYS A 169 6.43 -75.30 10.02
CA LYS A 169 6.74 -74.80 11.36
C LYS A 169 7.50 -73.46 11.53
N LYS A 170 6.86 -72.60 12.35
CA LYS A 170 7.42 -71.57 13.24
C LYS A 170 8.93 -71.70 13.49
N ARG A 171 9.71 -70.72 13.02
CA ARG A 171 10.98 -70.31 13.66
C ARG A 171 10.68 -69.16 14.62
N PRO A 172 11.34 -69.11 15.79
CA PRO A 172 11.06 -68.08 16.79
C PRO A 172 11.49 -66.72 16.24
N ARG A 173 10.59 -65.73 16.32
CA ARG A 173 10.93 -64.32 16.12
C ARG A 173 11.99 -63.97 17.17
N SER A 174 13.23 -63.76 16.74
CA SER A 174 14.16 -62.94 17.51
C SER A 174 13.51 -61.56 17.73
N PRO A 175 13.72 -60.89 18.87
CA PRO A 175 13.21 -59.55 19.05
C PRO A 175 13.72 -58.67 17.89
N SER A 176 12.81 -57.98 17.20
CA SER A 176 13.18 -56.94 16.25
C SER A 176 13.99 -55.89 17.02
N GLU A 177 15.28 -55.77 16.71
CA GLU A 177 16.12 -54.75 17.32
C GLU A 177 15.65 -53.39 16.81
N ARG A 178 15.08 -52.58 17.72
CA ARG A 178 14.63 -51.23 17.40
C ARG A 178 15.87 -50.36 17.29
N VAL A 179 16.16 -49.88 16.08
CA VAL A 179 17.30 -49.00 15.79
C VAL A 179 16.80 -47.56 15.76
N THR A 180 17.60 -46.66 16.32
CA THR A 180 17.38 -45.21 16.27
C THR A 180 18.53 -44.57 15.50
N VAL A 181 18.21 -43.80 14.46
CA VAL A 181 19.15 -43.16 13.55
C VAL A 181 18.80 -41.68 13.43
N GLN A 182 19.75 -40.81 13.72
CA GLN A 182 19.66 -39.40 13.34
C GLN A 182 19.96 -39.28 11.85
N LEU A 183 19.08 -38.62 11.11
CA LEU A 183 19.27 -38.46 9.67
C LEU A 183 20.46 -37.54 9.39
N PRO A 184 21.27 -37.84 8.35
CA PRO A 184 22.43 -37.02 7.99
C PRO A 184 22.03 -35.70 7.35
N VAL A 185 20.78 -35.51 6.94
CA VAL A 185 20.27 -34.27 6.33
C VAL A 185 19.41 -33.50 7.32
N LEU A 186 19.56 -32.18 7.31
CA LEU A 186 18.76 -31.26 8.10
C LEU A 186 17.81 -30.51 7.16
N ALA A 187 16.53 -30.42 7.51
CA ALA A 187 15.53 -29.77 6.64
C ALA A 187 15.63 -28.25 6.76
N LEU A 188 15.94 -27.55 5.68
CA LEU A 188 15.94 -26.09 5.64
C LEU A 188 14.58 -25.51 5.30
N ASN A 189 13.78 -26.16 4.45
CA ASN A 189 12.44 -25.71 4.10
C ASN A 189 11.39 -26.50 4.87
N GLU A 190 11.16 -27.75 4.48
CA GLU A 190 10.07 -28.57 5.00
C GLU A 190 10.36 -30.07 5.04
N VAL A 191 9.69 -30.74 5.97
CA VAL A 191 9.58 -32.19 6.08
C VAL A 191 8.12 -32.57 5.82
N PHE A 192 7.90 -33.49 4.89
CA PHE A 192 6.59 -34.04 4.60
C PHE A 192 6.52 -35.52 4.95
N ILE A 193 5.48 -35.92 5.65
CA ILE A 193 5.21 -37.32 6.00
C ILE A 193 3.85 -37.72 5.44
N GLY A 194 3.83 -38.76 4.62
CA GLY A 194 2.60 -39.31 4.06
C GLY A 194 2.82 -40.56 3.21
N GLU A 195 1.73 -41.17 2.75
CA GLU A 195 1.76 -42.27 1.78
C GLU A 195 2.38 -41.82 0.44
N SER A 196 3.11 -42.73 -0.22
CA SER A 196 3.82 -42.51 -1.49
C SER A 196 2.89 -42.07 -2.63
N LEU A 197 1.67 -42.62 -2.65
CA LEU A 197 0.62 -42.28 -3.58
C LEU A 197 -0.29 -41.24 -2.96
N SER A 198 -0.38 -40.07 -3.59
CA SER A 198 -1.19 -38.94 -3.11
C SER A 198 -2.69 -39.24 -2.97
N SER A 199 -3.20 -40.30 -3.59
CA SER A 199 -4.58 -40.77 -3.46
C SER A 199 -4.83 -41.68 -2.25
N ARG A 200 -3.80 -42.06 -1.50
CA ARG A 200 -3.92 -42.88 -0.29
C ARG A 200 -3.98 -42.00 0.96
N VAL A 201 -4.86 -42.40 1.88
CA VAL A 201 -5.00 -41.74 3.18
C VAL A 201 -3.86 -42.18 4.09
N SER A 202 -3.10 -41.21 4.58
CA SER A 202 -2.04 -41.44 5.57
C SER A 202 -2.64 -41.67 6.94
N TYR A 203 -2.21 -42.71 7.63
CA TYR A 203 -2.58 -42.99 9.01
C TYR A 203 -1.34 -42.94 9.91
N TYR A 204 -1.41 -42.17 10.99
CA TYR A 204 -0.32 -42.03 11.94
C TYR A 204 -0.85 -41.62 13.32
N GLU A 205 0.04 -41.71 14.31
CA GLU A 205 -0.12 -41.06 15.60
C GLU A 205 0.81 -39.84 15.64
N ILE A 206 0.35 -38.74 16.20
CA ILE A 206 1.11 -37.50 16.30
C ILE A 206 1.07 -36.94 17.72
N GLN A 207 2.21 -36.44 18.17
CA GLN A 207 2.36 -35.67 19.39
C GLN A 207 3.02 -34.33 19.03
N ILE A 208 2.43 -33.25 19.52
CA ILE A 208 2.92 -31.89 19.37
C ILE A 208 3.39 -31.43 20.74
N ASP A 209 4.66 -31.06 20.85
CA ASP A 209 5.34 -30.69 22.09
C ASP A 209 5.04 -31.69 23.23
N ASP A 210 4.75 -31.20 24.44
CA ASP A 210 4.36 -32.01 25.60
C ASP A 210 2.89 -32.46 25.59
N GLY A 211 2.24 -32.37 24.43
CA GLY A 211 0.87 -32.82 24.21
C GLY A 211 0.71 -34.34 24.28
N LYS A 212 -0.55 -34.79 24.23
CA LYS A 212 -0.85 -36.23 24.15
C LYS A 212 -0.62 -36.75 22.73
N MET A 213 -0.11 -37.97 22.62
CA MET A 213 -0.07 -38.70 21.35
C MET A 213 -1.50 -39.03 20.90
N VAL A 214 -1.89 -38.57 19.73
CA VAL A 214 -3.24 -38.73 19.17
C VAL A 214 -3.22 -39.40 17.81
N LYS A 215 -4.22 -40.24 17.53
CA LYS A 215 -4.40 -40.90 16.23
C LYS A 215 -4.99 -39.91 15.21
N GLN A 216 -4.42 -39.83 14.02
CA GLN A 216 -4.88 -38.95 12.94
C GLN A 216 -4.85 -39.64 11.58
N LYS A 217 -5.88 -39.39 10.76
CA LYS A 217 -5.90 -39.71 9.33
C LYS A 217 -6.01 -38.45 8.47
N SER A 218 -5.25 -38.37 7.39
CA SER A 218 -5.13 -37.15 6.57
C SER A 218 -4.49 -37.44 5.21
N SER A 219 -4.34 -36.42 4.37
CA SER A 219 -3.50 -36.44 3.15
C SER A 219 -1.99 -36.33 3.45
N GLY A 220 -1.59 -36.50 4.72
CA GLY A 220 -0.22 -36.33 5.20
C GLY A 220 -0.05 -35.07 6.06
N ILE A 221 1.15 -34.89 6.58
CA ILE A 221 1.55 -33.74 7.40
C ILE A 221 2.80 -33.07 6.82
N ALA A 222 2.78 -31.75 6.79
CA ALA A 222 3.95 -30.94 6.43
C ALA A 222 4.40 -30.12 7.64
N MET A 223 5.70 -30.13 7.92
CA MET A 223 6.34 -29.29 8.93
C MET A 223 7.39 -28.43 8.25
N CYS A 224 7.41 -27.12 8.50
CA CYS A 224 8.36 -26.20 7.85
C CYS A 224 9.07 -25.31 8.86
N THR A 225 10.26 -24.87 8.48
CA THR A 225 10.98 -23.77 9.14
C THR A 225 10.44 -22.42 8.68
N GLY A 226 10.97 -21.31 9.21
CA GLY A 226 10.65 -19.98 8.67
C GLY A 226 11.11 -19.78 7.23
N THR A 227 12.13 -20.50 6.75
CA THR A 227 12.52 -20.47 5.33
C THR A 227 11.47 -21.17 4.46
N GLY A 228 10.94 -22.32 4.91
CA GLY A 228 9.87 -23.02 4.19
C GLY A 228 8.50 -22.31 4.24
N SER A 229 8.34 -21.32 5.12
CA SER A 229 7.09 -20.56 5.28
C SER A 229 6.68 -19.75 4.06
N THR A 230 7.59 -19.52 3.09
CA THR A 230 7.32 -18.88 1.79
C THR A 230 7.14 -19.88 0.64
N SER A 231 7.27 -21.19 0.91
CA SER A 231 7.28 -22.28 -0.08
C SER A 231 5.95 -23.05 -0.07
N TRP A 232 5.99 -24.38 0.05
CA TRP A 232 4.83 -25.24 -0.03
C TRP A 232 3.84 -24.97 1.12
N TYR A 233 4.36 -24.72 2.34
CA TYR A 233 3.54 -24.37 3.50
C TYR A 233 2.65 -23.15 3.27
N PHE A 234 3.18 -22.08 2.66
CA PHE A 234 2.38 -20.92 2.28
C PHE A 234 1.24 -21.33 1.34
N ASN A 235 1.57 -22.07 0.30
CA ASN A 235 0.66 -22.36 -0.79
C ASN A 235 -0.49 -23.31 -0.41
N ILE A 236 -0.28 -24.22 0.54
CA ILE A 236 -1.36 -25.09 1.03
C ILE A 236 -2.24 -24.43 2.09
N ASN A 237 -1.78 -23.35 2.74
CA ASN A 237 -2.52 -22.66 3.80
C ASN A 237 -3.12 -21.32 3.38
N LYS A 238 -2.69 -20.74 2.25
CA LYS A 238 -3.17 -19.43 1.79
C LYS A 238 -4.66 -19.45 1.45
N LEU A 239 -5.32 -18.33 1.70
CA LEU A 239 -6.66 -18.06 1.21
C LEU A 239 -6.61 -17.44 -0.17
N THR A 240 -7.67 -17.71 -0.95
CA THR A 240 -7.97 -16.98 -2.18
C THR A 240 -8.97 -15.88 -1.88
N GLU A 241 -8.99 -14.84 -2.71
CA GLU A 241 -10.02 -13.78 -2.63
C GLU A 241 -11.43 -14.37 -2.75
N GLN A 242 -11.60 -15.42 -3.55
CA GLN A 242 -12.87 -16.14 -3.67
C GLN A 242 -13.31 -16.73 -2.31
N CYS A 243 -12.43 -17.45 -1.60
CA CYS A 243 -12.75 -18.01 -0.29
C CYS A 243 -13.15 -16.92 0.72
N VAL A 244 -12.44 -15.79 0.72
CA VAL A 244 -12.73 -14.66 1.62
C VAL A 244 -14.10 -14.05 1.29
N SER A 245 -14.39 -13.78 0.02
CA SER A 245 -15.68 -13.24 -0.41
C SER A 245 -16.84 -14.17 -0.06
N GLU A 246 -16.70 -15.48 -0.29
CA GLU A 246 -17.73 -16.47 0.06
C GLU A 246 -17.99 -16.53 1.58
N LEU A 247 -16.93 -16.47 2.41
CA LEU A 247 -17.07 -16.43 3.86
C LEU A 247 -17.75 -15.16 4.34
N LEU A 248 -17.37 -13.99 3.80
CA LEU A 248 -18.00 -12.72 4.14
C LEU A 248 -19.49 -12.74 3.77
N ARG A 249 -19.87 -13.36 2.64
CA ARG A 249 -21.27 -13.56 2.26
C ARG A 249 -22.03 -14.39 3.28
N ILE A 250 -21.48 -15.55 3.67
CA ILE A 250 -22.11 -16.43 4.66
C ILE A 250 -22.30 -15.72 6.01
N VAL A 251 -21.29 -14.97 6.46
CA VAL A 251 -21.38 -14.19 7.71
C VAL A 251 -22.41 -13.09 7.59
N SER A 252 -22.46 -12.39 6.44
CA SER A 252 -23.47 -11.37 6.17
C SER A 252 -24.89 -11.93 6.26
N ASP A 253 -25.12 -13.08 5.64
CA ASP A 253 -26.43 -13.76 5.61
C ASP A 253 -26.83 -14.32 6.99
N ARG A 254 -25.88 -14.92 7.74
CA ARG A 254 -26.17 -15.62 8.99
C ARG A 254 -26.27 -14.71 10.21
N CYS A 255 -25.46 -13.65 10.24
CA CYS A 255 -25.39 -12.74 11.37
C CYS A 255 -26.24 -11.47 11.15
N GLU A 256 -26.94 -11.36 10.01
CA GLU A 256 -27.77 -10.21 9.64
C GLU A 256 -26.99 -8.87 9.71
N VAL A 257 -25.69 -8.92 9.40
CA VAL A 257 -24.81 -7.76 9.36
C VAL A 257 -24.45 -7.42 7.93
N SER A 258 -24.43 -6.13 7.60
CA SER A 258 -24.00 -5.66 6.27
C SER A 258 -22.48 -5.70 6.18
N LEU A 259 -21.93 -6.72 5.53
CA LEU A 259 -20.50 -6.81 5.23
C LEU A 259 -20.22 -6.42 3.76
N PRO A 260 -19.05 -5.84 3.46
CA PRO A 260 -18.69 -5.42 2.10
C PRO A 260 -18.22 -6.61 1.25
N VAL A 261 -19.14 -7.52 0.92
CA VAL A 261 -18.86 -8.79 0.21
C VAL A 261 -18.34 -8.57 -1.22
N ASP A 262 -18.83 -7.52 -1.89
CA ASP A 262 -18.47 -7.16 -3.28
C ASP A 262 -17.33 -6.13 -3.37
N ASP A 263 -16.81 -5.66 -2.22
CA ASP A 263 -15.68 -4.73 -2.21
C ASP A 263 -14.37 -5.50 -2.43
N LYS A 264 -13.90 -5.47 -3.68
CA LYS A 264 -12.64 -6.11 -4.08
C LYS A 264 -11.44 -5.65 -3.25
N LYS A 265 -11.42 -4.39 -2.79
CA LYS A 265 -10.30 -3.88 -2.00
C LYS A 265 -10.31 -4.51 -0.61
N VAL A 266 -11.46 -4.54 0.06
CA VAL A 266 -11.58 -5.18 1.38
C VAL A 266 -11.28 -6.67 1.32
N VAL A 267 -11.79 -7.37 0.30
CA VAL A 267 -11.52 -8.80 0.09
C VAL A 267 -10.01 -9.03 -0.13
N SER A 268 -9.36 -8.21 -0.96
CA SER A 268 -7.92 -8.32 -1.23
C SER A 268 -7.07 -7.97 0.01
N ASP A 269 -7.46 -6.95 0.77
CA ASP A 269 -6.77 -6.54 2.00
C ASP A 269 -6.85 -7.62 3.08
N ILE A 270 -8.03 -8.22 3.29
CA ILE A 270 -8.22 -9.33 4.23
C ILE A 270 -7.41 -10.56 3.79
N CYS A 271 -7.49 -10.90 2.50
CA CYS A 271 -6.75 -12.02 1.91
C CYS A 271 -5.24 -11.84 2.11
N THR A 272 -4.72 -10.65 1.79
CA THR A 272 -3.31 -10.30 1.94
C THR A 272 -2.88 -10.33 3.41
N THR A 273 -3.67 -9.74 4.30
CA THR A 273 -3.39 -9.69 5.74
C THR A 273 -3.31 -11.11 6.32
N PHE A 274 -4.25 -11.99 5.99
CA PHE A 274 -4.22 -13.38 6.45
C PHE A 274 -3.01 -14.14 5.88
N ASN A 275 -2.77 -14.02 4.57
CA ASN A 275 -1.67 -14.74 3.92
C ASN A 275 -0.30 -14.30 4.45
N GLN A 276 -0.11 -13.01 4.77
CA GLN A 276 1.12 -12.51 5.38
C GLN A 276 1.40 -13.13 6.76
N GLN A 277 0.38 -13.52 7.53
CA GLN A 277 0.54 -14.19 8.83
C GLN A 277 1.09 -15.62 8.71
N LEU A 278 1.05 -16.22 7.52
CA LEU A 278 1.61 -17.56 7.28
C LEU A 278 3.14 -17.55 7.15
N ILE A 279 3.72 -16.38 6.85
CA ILE A 279 5.16 -16.19 6.67
C ILE A 279 5.75 -15.78 8.02
N PHE A 280 6.80 -16.47 8.45
CA PHE A 280 7.49 -16.17 9.71
C PHE A 280 9.00 -16.19 9.53
N SER A 281 9.69 -15.59 10.49
CA SER A 281 11.12 -15.32 10.36
C SER A 281 11.95 -16.61 10.30
N PRO A 282 12.93 -16.72 9.40
CA PRO A 282 13.75 -17.92 9.24
C PRO A 282 14.71 -18.19 10.42
N ASP A 283 14.95 -17.21 11.29
CA ASP A 283 15.73 -17.35 12.53
C ASP A 283 14.90 -17.85 13.73
N LEU A 284 13.57 -17.93 13.59
CA LEU A 284 12.67 -18.38 14.64
C LEU A 284 12.90 -19.86 14.97
N ARG A 285 13.22 -20.15 16.23
CA ARG A 285 13.53 -21.50 16.77
C ARG A 285 12.28 -22.39 16.98
N ARG A 286 11.32 -22.31 16.08
CA ARG A 286 10.09 -23.12 16.08
C ARG A 286 9.77 -23.54 14.66
N MET A 287 9.15 -24.70 14.52
CA MET A 287 8.61 -25.17 13.24
C MET A 287 7.10 -24.95 13.19
N ALA A 288 6.60 -24.58 12.03
CA ALA A 288 5.16 -24.60 11.78
C ALA A 288 4.77 -25.98 11.22
N PHE A 289 3.61 -26.50 11.60
CA PHE A 289 3.06 -27.72 11.05
C PHE A 289 1.68 -27.49 10.45
N THR A 290 1.32 -28.31 9.47
CA THR A 290 -0.04 -28.36 8.92
C THR A 290 -0.39 -29.79 8.54
N VAL A 291 -1.52 -30.25 9.08
CA VAL A 291 -2.15 -31.53 8.74
C VAL A 291 -3.04 -31.29 7.53
N ARG A 292 -2.74 -31.94 6.41
CA ARG A 292 -3.44 -31.74 5.15
C ARG A 292 -4.73 -32.54 5.11
N ASP A 293 -5.87 -31.89 4.88
CA ASP A 293 -7.18 -32.54 4.76
C ASP A 293 -7.48 -33.52 5.92
N PRO A 294 -7.48 -33.05 7.18
CA PRO A 294 -7.67 -33.94 8.33
C PRO A 294 -9.07 -34.56 8.33
N ILE A 295 -9.13 -35.87 8.58
CA ILE A 295 -10.39 -36.61 8.75
C ILE A 295 -10.76 -36.60 10.23
N PHE A 296 -11.92 -36.03 10.56
CA PHE A 296 -12.47 -36.00 11.92
C PHE A 296 -13.72 -36.87 12.05
N ASN A 297 -13.75 -37.76 13.04
CA ASN A 297 -14.91 -38.59 13.38
C ASN A 297 -14.79 -39.14 14.82
N ALA A 298 -15.69 -40.04 15.23
CA ALA A 298 -15.67 -40.63 16.58
C ALA A 298 -14.36 -41.37 16.93
N THR A 299 -13.59 -41.81 15.93
CA THR A 299 -12.29 -42.49 16.10
C THR A 299 -11.12 -41.51 16.04
N PHE A 300 -11.22 -40.44 15.26
CA PHE A 300 -10.19 -39.42 15.06
C PHE A 300 -10.72 -38.06 15.56
N PRO A 301 -10.43 -37.69 16.82
CA PRO A 301 -10.97 -36.47 17.41
C PRO A 301 -10.43 -35.22 16.70
N PRO A 302 -11.15 -34.09 16.74
CA PRO A 302 -10.66 -32.82 16.21
C PRO A 302 -9.34 -32.41 16.88
N ILE A 303 -8.33 -32.14 16.06
CA ILE A 303 -7.05 -31.55 16.48
C ILE A 303 -6.87 -30.20 15.80
N THR A 304 -6.01 -29.34 16.35
CA THR A 304 -5.63 -28.11 15.67
C THR A 304 -4.90 -28.47 14.37
N PRO A 305 -5.44 -28.10 13.19
CA PRO A 305 -4.92 -28.58 11.92
C PRO A 305 -3.59 -27.95 11.55
N ARG A 306 -3.24 -26.80 12.15
CA ARG A 306 -1.97 -26.12 11.95
C ARG A 306 -1.55 -25.35 13.20
N GLY A 307 -0.26 -25.13 13.36
CA GLY A 307 0.26 -24.38 14.50
C GLY A 307 1.78 -24.35 14.50
N PHE A 308 2.36 -23.87 15.61
CA PHE A 308 3.79 -23.90 15.86
C PHE A 308 4.14 -24.91 16.93
N ALA A 309 5.30 -25.54 16.79
CA ALA A 309 5.83 -26.52 17.73
C ALA A 309 7.36 -26.37 17.86
N GLU A 310 7.91 -26.76 19.00
CA GLU A 310 9.35 -26.94 19.21
C GLU A 310 9.76 -28.39 18.93
N LYS A 311 8.86 -29.34 19.21
CA LYS A 311 9.06 -30.77 18.97
C LYS A 311 7.79 -31.41 18.42
N ILE A 312 7.95 -32.24 17.38
CA ILE A 312 6.86 -33.06 16.85
C ILE A 312 7.33 -34.50 16.78
N VAL A 313 6.54 -35.41 17.36
CA VAL A 313 6.78 -36.85 17.23
C VAL A 313 5.65 -37.45 16.39
N VAL A 314 6.01 -38.13 15.31
CA VAL A 314 5.06 -38.83 14.44
C VAL A 314 5.37 -40.30 14.48
N LYS A 315 4.38 -41.15 14.67
CA LYS A 315 4.49 -42.60 14.58
C LYS A 315 3.63 -43.11 13.43
N SER A 316 4.26 -43.72 12.44
CA SER A 316 3.57 -44.19 11.25
C SER A 316 2.67 -45.38 11.56
N ARG A 317 1.50 -45.39 10.90
CA ARG A 317 0.60 -46.53 10.73
C ARG A 317 0.33 -46.81 9.25
N GLY A 318 1.13 -46.21 8.37
CA GLY A 318 1.06 -46.35 6.92
C GLY A 318 1.80 -47.58 6.42
N TYR A 319 1.50 -48.05 5.21
CA TYR A 319 2.13 -49.27 4.66
C TYR A 319 3.17 -48.97 3.58
N ASP A 320 3.01 -47.84 2.90
CA ASP A 320 3.90 -47.36 1.86
C ASP A 320 4.14 -45.86 2.07
N ALA A 321 4.48 -45.50 3.31
CA ALA A 321 4.64 -44.14 3.76
C ALA A 321 6.11 -43.72 3.74
N HIS A 322 6.31 -42.43 3.45
CA HIS A 322 7.62 -41.82 3.28
C HIS A 322 7.72 -40.52 4.06
N LEU A 323 8.91 -40.27 4.58
CA LEU A 323 9.34 -38.98 5.12
C LEU A 323 10.24 -38.31 4.07
N VAL A 324 9.82 -37.17 3.54
CA VAL A 324 10.54 -36.43 2.51
C VAL A 324 11.11 -35.14 3.10
N VAL A 325 12.40 -34.89 2.89
CA VAL A 325 13.12 -33.71 3.38
C VAL A 325 13.45 -32.79 2.21
N ASP A 326 12.99 -31.54 2.27
CA ASP A 326 13.23 -30.46 1.29
C ASP A 326 12.94 -30.83 -0.18
N GLY A 327 12.13 -31.85 -0.41
CA GLY A 327 11.86 -32.42 -1.74
C GLY A 327 13.06 -33.11 -2.39
N GLY A 328 14.20 -33.25 -1.71
CA GLY A 328 15.43 -33.82 -2.25
C GLY A 328 15.62 -35.31 -1.91
N VAL A 329 15.35 -35.69 -0.66
CA VAL A 329 15.60 -37.06 -0.18
C VAL A 329 14.34 -37.62 0.47
N SER A 330 14.02 -38.87 0.15
CA SER A 330 12.90 -39.61 0.74
C SER A 330 13.40 -40.78 1.57
N TYR A 331 12.88 -40.91 2.79
CA TYR A 331 13.14 -42.00 3.72
C TYR A 331 11.90 -42.86 3.88
N ARG A 332 12.07 -44.19 3.95
CA ARG A 332 10.95 -45.10 4.26
C ARG A 332 10.43 -44.84 5.68
N PHE A 333 9.10 -44.79 5.81
CA PHE A 333 8.43 -44.44 7.06
C PHE A 333 7.13 -45.25 7.27
N ASN A 334 7.23 -46.57 7.18
CA ASN A 334 6.11 -47.52 7.30
C ASN A 334 5.71 -47.80 8.76
N ASP A 335 4.63 -48.58 8.94
CA ASP A 335 4.00 -48.87 10.23
C ASP A 335 5.03 -49.30 11.29
N GLY A 336 4.91 -48.66 12.45
CA GLY A 336 5.81 -48.86 13.58
C GLY A 336 7.05 -47.97 13.58
N ALA A 337 7.40 -47.32 12.47
CA ALA A 337 8.43 -46.28 12.45
C ALA A 337 7.96 -45.01 13.18
N GLU A 338 8.90 -44.32 13.82
CA GLU A 338 8.65 -43.11 14.60
C GLU A 338 9.71 -42.07 14.26
N ALA A 339 9.29 -40.83 13.99
CA ALA A 339 10.12 -39.69 13.66
C ALA A 339 9.97 -38.64 14.76
N SER A 340 11.09 -38.22 15.35
CA SER A 340 11.16 -37.04 16.22
C SER A 340 11.77 -35.89 15.41
N LEU A 341 11.06 -34.78 15.34
CA LEU A 341 11.47 -33.56 14.65
C LEU A 341 11.67 -32.44 15.67
N GLU A 342 12.85 -31.82 15.64
CA GLU A 342 13.26 -30.80 16.61
C GLU A 342 14.07 -29.70 15.90
N VAL A 343 14.07 -28.49 16.45
CA VAL A 343 14.88 -27.36 15.96
C VAL A 343 15.88 -26.98 17.03
N HIS A 344 17.18 -27.02 16.69
CA HIS A 344 18.28 -26.72 17.60
C HIS A 344 19.14 -25.58 17.07
N GLU A 345 19.71 -24.77 17.97
CA GLU A 345 20.49 -23.59 17.60
C GLU A 345 21.82 -23.94 16.90
N GLU A 346 22.43 -25.08 17.27
CA GLU A 346 23.64 -25.57 16.64
C GLU A 346 23.41 -26.07 15.21
N ASP A 347 22.17 -26.41 14.86
CA ASP A 347 21.82 -26.86 13.52
C ASP A 347 21.54 -25.68 12.57
N ALA A 348 21.55 -24.43 13.03
CA ALA A 348 21.24 -23.29 12.17
C ALA A 348 22.26 -23.14 11.02
N LEU A 349 21.77 -22.80 9.82
CA LEU A 349 22.60 -22.54 8.64
C LEU A 349 22.92 -21.04 8.57
N GLN A 350 24.21 -20.69 8.57
CA GLN A 350 24.64 -19.31 8.36
C GLN A 350 24.49 -18.91 6.88
N THR A 351 23.79 -17.81 6.66
CA THR A 351 23.56 -17.23 5.35
C THR A 351 23.73 -15.71 5.42
N VAL A 352 23.71 -15.05 4.28
CA VAL A 352 23.82 -13.59 4.20
C VAL A 352 22.51 -12.99 3.73
N ILE A 353 22.14 -11.88 4.35
CA ILE A 353 21.13 -10.97 3.83
C ILE A 353 21.79 -9.61 3.66
N PHE A 354 21.50 -8.95 2.55
CA PHE A 354 21.95 -7.57 2.41
C PHE A 354 21.29 -6.72 3.49
N ARG A 355 22.10 -5.84 4.08
CA ARG A 355 21.55 -4.80 4.94
C ARG A 355 20.54 -4.05 4.11
N MET A 356 19.29 -4.12 4.55
CA MET A 356 18.28 -3.20 4.07
C MET A 356 18.79 -1.82 4.48
N LEU A 357 18.67 -0.83 3.60
CA LEU A 357 18.87 0.58 3.97
C LEU A 357 17.73 0.96 4.93
N THR A 358 17.81 0.42 6.15
CA THR A 358 16.94 0.61 7.30
C THR A 358 17.86 1.02 8.44
N SER A 359 18.12 2.33 8.50
CA SER A 359 18.39 3.20 9.65
C SER A 359 19.28 2.75 10.83
N VAL A 360 20.04 1.64 10.78
CA VAL A 360 20.80 1.15 11.97
C VAL A 360 22.32 1.15 11.79
N ILE A 361 22.85 1.24 10.57
CA ILE A 361 24.30 1.11 10.30
C ILE A 361 24.97 2.45 9.99
N LEU A 362 24.47 3.50 10.65
CA LEU A 362 25.17 4.78 10.79
C LEU A 362 25.83 4.94 12.17
N PHE A 363 25.68 3.98 13.10
CA PHE A 363 26.09 4.20 14.50
C PHE A 363 27.54 3.83 14.85
N LEU A 364 28.28 3.11 13.99
CA LEU A 364 29.64 2.63 14.32
C LEU A 364 30.77 3.12 13.40
N PHE A 365 30.45 3.93 12.38
CA PHE A 365 31.45 4.73 11.64
C PHE A 365 31.31 6.24 11.88
N TYR A 366 30.52 6.66 12.88
CA TYR A 366 30.50 8.04 13.37
C TYR A 366 31.62 8.29 14.39
N SER A 367 32.86 8.09 13.95
CA SER A 367 33.98 8.88 14.45
C SER A 367 34.47 9.74 13.31
N THR A 368 33.99 10.99 13.32
CA THR A 368 34.46 12.14 12.55
C THR A 368 34.33 12.04 11.02
N ILE A 369 33.16 12.39 10.49
CA ILE A 369 32.90 13.58 9.65
C ILE A 369 31.37 13.71 9.53
N SER A 370 30.79 14.65 10.27
CA SER A 370 29.38 15.05 10.12
C SER A 370 29.30 16.00 8.93
N SER A 371 28.93 15.52 7.75
CA SER A 371 28.37 16.38 6.70
C SER A 371 26.86 16.47 6.92
N ALA A 372 26.43 17.51 7.62
CA ALA A 372 25.02 17.80 7.88
C ALA A 372 24.35 18.45 6.67
N LEU A 373 23.05 18.16 6.47
CA LEU A 373 22.17 18.84 5.49
C LEU A 373 22.46 20.34 5.44
N GLN A 374 22.72 20.88 4.24
CA GLN A 374 22.98 22.30 4.08
C GLN A 374 21.67 23.03 3.75
N GLY A 375 21.10 23.71 4.75
CA GLY A 375 19.93 24.58 4.60
C GLY A 375 20.32 26.06 4.41
N LYS A 376 19.33 26.88 4.03
CA LYS A 376 19.42 28.34 4.02
C LYS A 376 19.05 28.90 5.39
N GLU A 377 19.85 29.81 5.92
CA GLU A 377 19.47 30.60 7.09
C GLU A 377 18.41 31.63 6.68
N ILE A 378 17.20 31.49 7.22
CA ILE A 378 16.05 32.36 6.88
C ILE A 378 15.95 33.53 7.84
N SER A 379 16.21 33.27 9.13
CA SER A 379 16.28 34.28 10.19
C SER A 379 17.27 33.87 11.28
N GLU A 380 17.51 34.75 12.26
CA GLU A 380 18.40 34.47 13.40
C GLU A 380 18.09 33.14 14.10
N ASN A 381 16.82 32.71 14.10
CA ASN A 381 16.35 31.53 14.83
C ASN A 381 15.76 30.42 13.95
N VAL A 382 15.71 30.59 12.62
CA VAL A 382 15.07 29.61 11.71
C VAL A 382 16.01 29.22 10.57
N ILE A 383 16.13 27.91 10.35
CA ILE A 383 16.79 27.30 9.20
C ILE A 383 15.74 26.70 8.27
N GLY A 384 15.92 26.90 6.97
CA GLY A 384 15.06 26.37 5.91
C GLY A 384 15.80 25.40 5.01
N TYR A 385 15.26 24.19 4.86
CA TYR A 385 15.68 23.22 3.86
C TYR A 385 14.71 23.31 2.68
N LEU A 386 15.11 24.07 1.67
CA LEU A 386 14.24 24.51 0.59
C LEU A 386 14.46 23.66 -0.67
N GLY A 387 13.38 23.08 -1.20
CA GLY A 387 13.42 22.32 -2.46
C GLY A 387 13.88 20.88 -2.33
N ILE A 388 13.50 20.17 -1.27
CA ILE A 388 13.72 18.73 -1.11
C ILE A 388 12.79 17.98 -2.06
N PRO A 389 13.30 17.22 -3.05
CA PRO A 389 12.45 16.44 -3.94
C PRO A 389 11.82 15.27 -3.18
N TYR A 390 10.49 15.16 -3.21
CA TYR A 390 9.79 14.01 -2.62
C TYR A 390 9.38 12.96 -3.65
N ALA A 391 9.47 13.30 -4.93
CA ALA A 391 9.23 12.40 -6.04
C ALA A 391 10.04 12.81 -7.28
N LYS A 392 10.16 11.90 -8.25
CA LYS A 392 10.82 12.21 -9.52
C LYS A 392 10.01 13.26 -10.29
N PRO A 393 10.68 14.17 -11.03
CA PRO A 393 10.00 15.15 -11.87
C PRO A 393 8.96 14.49 -12.80
N PRO A 394 7.69 14.94 -12.81
CA PRO A 394 6.61 14.32 -13.60
C PRO A 394 6.66 14.75 -15.07
N LEU A 395 7.86 14.78 -15.66
CA LEU A 395 8.13 15.25 -17.01
C LEU A 395 8.05 14.11 -18.03
N LYS A 396 7.76 14.47 -19.29
CA LYS A 396 7.80 13.56 -20.45
C LYS A 396 6.95 12.30 -20.19
N ASP A 397 7.57 11.12 -20.20
CA ASP A 397 6.92 9.83 -20.01
C ASP A 397 6.32 9.64 -18.61
N ARG A 398 6.67 10.50 -17.64
CA ARG A 398 6.10 10.51 -16.28
C ARG A 398 4.90 11.48 -16.14
N ARG A 399 4.62 12.30 -17.16
CA ARG A 399 3.39 13.10 -17.20
C ARG A 399 2.19 12.16 -17.27
N PHE A 400 1.16 12.48 -16.48
CA PHE A 400 -0.04 11.64 -16.32
C PHE A 400 0.30 10.21 -15.84
N LYS A 401 1.17 10.12 -14.83
CA LYS A 401 1.45 8.89 -14.06
C LYS A 401 1.55 9.23 -12.58
N ASP A 402 1.38 8.22 -11.75
CA ASP A 402 1.60 8.32 -10.31
C ASP A 402 3.04 8.72 -10.00
N SER A 403 3.23 9.42 -8.89
CA SER A 403 4.56 9.86 -8.45
C SER A 403 5.47 8.67 -8.15
N GLU A 404 6.72 8.77 -8.58
CA GLU A 404 7.75 7.78 -8.29
C GLU A 404 8.64 8.29 -7.16
N ALA A 405 8.87 7.43 -6.16
CA ALA A 405 9.71 7.76 -5.01
C ALA A 405 11.15 8.10 -5.41
N VAL A 406 11.75 8.99 -4.61
CA VAL A 406 13.16 9.39 -4.68
C VAL A 406 13.79 9.09 -3.32
N LEU A 407 15.05 8.62 -3.33
CA LEU A 407 15.83 8.47 -2.11
C LEU A 407 16.27 9.86 -1.62
N HIS A 408 16.09 10.14 -0.33
CA HIS A 408 16.52 11.41 0.26
C HIS A 408 18.06 11.49 0.29
N ASP A 409 18.61 12.63 -0.13
CA ASP A 409 20.05 12.90 -0.05
C ASP A 409 20.35 13.66 1.25
N GLU A 410 20.84 12.93 2.27
CA GLU A 410 21.16 13.47 3.59
C GLU A 410 22.34 14.47 3.56
N THR A 411 23.07 14.54 2.44
CA THR A 411 24.20 15.47 2.22
C THR A 411 23.86 16.60 1.26
N GLY A 412 22.61 16.67 0.81
CA GLY A 412 22.14 17.63 -0.19
C GLY A 412 22.17 19.09 0.30
N SER A 413 22.32 20.01 -0.66
CA SER A 413 22.19 21.45 -0.46
C SER A 413 20.79 21.92 -0.87
N TYR A 414 19.98 22.33 0.10
CA TYR A 414 18.56 22.68 -0.06
C TYR A 414 18.34 24.14 0.33
N THR A 415 18.62 25.05 -0.59
CA THR A 415 18.70 26.50 -0.31
C THR A 415 17.76 27.36 -1.14
N THR A 416 17.06 26.78 -2.13
CA THR A 416 16.24 27.52 -3.10
C THR A 416 14.78 27.08 -3.05
N TRP A 417 13.86 28.04 -3.04
CA TRP A 417 12.42 27.73 -3.12
C TRP A 417 12.05 27.14 -4.49
N PRO A 418 11.36 25.99 -4.52
CA PRO A 418 10.89 25.40 -5.76
C PRO A 418 9.70 26.20 -6.33
N ALA A 419 9.48 26.06 -7.63
CA ALA A 419 8.25 26.54 -8.26
C ALA A 419 7.08 25.60 -7.93
N GLY A 420 5.87 26.15 -7.77
CA GLY A 420 4.66 25.36 -7.57
C GLY A 420 4.16 24.70 -8.86
N CYS A 421 3.28 23.71 -8.72
CA CYS A 421 2.70 23.02 -9.87
C CYS A 421 1.71 23.91 -10.63
N PRO A 422 1.56 23.74 -11.96
CA PRO A 422 0.54 24.42 -12.73
C PRO A 422 -0.86 23.97 -12.27
N GLY A 423 -1.70 24.94 -11.89
CA GLY A 423 -3.09 24.73 -11.51
C GLY A 423 -4.01 25.02 -12.69
N MET A 424 -4.64 26.21 -12.70
CA MET A 424 -5.39 26.77 -13.83
C MET A 424 -4.55 27.68 -14.75
N SER A 425 -3.44 28.22 -14.23
CA SER A 425 -2.45 29.00 -14.99
C SER A 425 -1.08 28.33 -14.89
N THR A 426 -0.24 28.61 -15.89
CA THR A 426 1.18 28.23 -15.95
C THR A 426 2.11 29.36 -15.49
N ASP A 427 1.59 30.55 -15.20
CA ASP A 427 2.41 31.73 -14.89
C ASP A 427 3.18 31.57 -13.58
N GLY A 428 4.52 31.61 -13.67
CA GLY A 428 5.39 31.41 -12.51
C GLY A 428 5.36 29.98 -11.94
N LYS A 429 4.83 29.01 -12.69
CA LYS A 429 4.73 27.60 -12.31
C LYS A 429 5.62 26.72 -13.19
N ALA A 430 6.00 25.55 -12.69
CA ALA A 430 6.79 24.58 -13.43
C ALA A 430 6.19 23.18 -13.29
N GLU A 431 6.21 22.36 -14.34
CA GLU A 431 5.76 20.97 -14.23
C GLU A 431 6.68 20.12 -13.33
N ASP A 432 7.97 20.48 -13.28
CA ASP A 432 8.87 19.98 -12.25
C ASP A 432 8.65 20.74 -10.93
N CYS A 433 7.71 20.24 -10.13
CA CYS A 433 7.20 20.91 -8.93
C CYS A 433 7.03 19.98 -7.71
N LEU A 434 7.48 18.72 -7.79
CA LEU A 434 7.29 17.72 -6.72
C LEU A 434 8.36 17.84 -5.63
N TYR A 435 8.40 19.02 -5.03
CA TYR A 435 9.36 19.42 -4.01
C TYR A 435 8.64 19.85 -2.73
N LEU A 436 9.31 19.67 -1.60
CA LEU A 436 8.92 20.23 -0.32
C LEU A 436 9.99 21.19 0.20
N SER A 437 9.57 22.17 0.98
CA SER A 437 10.46 23.05 1.74
C SER A 437 10.10 22.95 3.22
N LEU A 438 11.09 22.70 4.07
CA LEU A 438 10.91 22.51 5.51
C LEU A 438 11.60 23.64 6.28
N LEU A 439 10.85 24.33 7.15
CA LEU A 439 11.34 25.38 8.04
C LEU A 439 11.33 24.89 9.48
N GLN A 440 12.45 25.08 10.19
CA GLN A 440 12.64 24.59 11.56
C GLN A 440 13.35 25.63 12.42
N ALA A 441 13.06 25.61 13.72
CA ALA A 441 13.83 26.39 14.68
C ALA A 441 15.28 25.86 14.74
N LYS A 442 16.27 26.74 14.84
CA LYS A 442 17.66 26.35 15.04
C LYS A 442 17.82 25.57 16.35
N ASN A 443 18.76 24.62 16.36
CA ASN A 443 19.04 23.74 17.51
C ASN A 443 17.88 22.79 17.90
N THR A 444 16.96 22.51 16.97
CA THR A 444 15.92 21.49 17.18
C THR A 444 16.56 20.10 17.15
N ALA A 445 16.88 19.56 18.32
CA ALA A 445 17.48 18.22 18.48
C ALA A 445 16.45 17.12 18.77
N LYS A 446 15.15 17.44 18.71
CA LYS A 446 14.04 16.53 19.00
C LYS A 446 13.05 16.56 17.86
N LYS A 447 12.36 15.43 17.66
CA LYS A 447 11.20 15.36 16.76
C LYS A 447 10.15 16.38 17.17
N THR A 448 9.76 17.22 16.22
CA THR A 448 8.87 18.34 16.41
C THR A 448 7.66 18.20 15.49
N ASN A 449 6.46 18.51 16.00
CA ASN A 449 5.24 18.41 15.18
C ASN A 449 5.37 19.29 13.94
N THR A 450 4.83 18.83 12.81
CA THR A 450 5.00 19.49 11.52
C THR A 450 3.64 19.86 10.94
N LEU A 451 3.45 21.15 10.65
CA LEU A 451 2.35 21.64 9.82
C LEU A 451 2.79 21.59 8.35
N LEU A 452 2.28 20.62 7.59
CA LEU A 452 2.54 20.45 6.16
C LEU A 452 1.45 21.13 5.32
N ILE A 453 1.81 22.22 4.66
CA ILE A 453 0.91 23.03 3.83
C ILE A 453 1.08 22.61 2.37
N PHE A 454 0.02 22.09 1.77
CA PHE A 454 -0.02 21.85 0.33
C PHE A 454 -0.50 23.11 -0.39
N SER A 455 0.40 23.74 -1.13
CA SER A 455 0.12 24.95 -1.91
C SER A 455 1.02 25.02 -3.12
N ASN A 456 0.42 25.39 -4.25
CA ASN A 456 1.16 25.68 -5.48
C ASN A 456 1.46 27.18 -5.62
N GLU A 457 0.95 28.03 -4.72
CA GLU A 457 1.17 29.47 -4.74
C GLU A 457 2.49 29.89 -4.08
N LYS A 458 3.00 31.05 -4.51
CA LYS A 458 4.21 31.62 -3.91
C LYS A 458 3.85 32.23 -2.56
N LEU A 459 4.27 31.57 -1.49
CA LEU A 459 4.04 32.01 -0.11
C LEU A 459 5.19 32.90 0.39
N SER A 460 4.87 33.79 1.33
CA SER A 460 5.79 34.72 1.97
C SER A 460 6.70 34.00 2.95
N GLU A 461 8.01 34.01 2.66
CA GLU A 461 9.05 33.41 3.53
C GLU A 461 9.00 33.99 4.95
N LYS A 462 8.76 35.30 5.08
CA LYS A 462 8.66 35.99 6.38
C LYS A 462 7.51 35.42 7.22
N LYS A 463 6.33 35.30 6.63
CA LYS A 463 5.12 34.84 7.35
C LYS A 463 5.20 33.38 7.74
N LEU A 464 5.74 32.53 6.85
CA LEU A 464 5.97 31.12 7.18
C LEU A 464 6.94 30.97 8.35
N THR A 465 7.97 31.83 8.40
CA THR A 465 8.96 31.87 9.50
C THR A 465 8.31 32.25 10.82
N GLU A 466 7.31 33.15 10.83
CA GLU A 466 6.57 33.55 12.04
C GLU A 466 5.72 32.42 12.65
N LEU A 467 5.38 31.39 11.87
CA LEU A 467 4.64 30.22 12.34
C LEU A 467 5.56 29.14 12.97
N VAL A 468 6.86 29.20 12.69
CA VAL A 468 7.83 28.24 13.22
C VAL A 468 8.05 28.50 14.71
N SER A 469 8.05 27.43 15.50
CA SER A 469 8.37 27.49 16.93
C SER A 469 9.20 26.27 17.33
N PRO A 470 9.81 26.25 18.53
CA PRO A 470 10.49 25.06 19.04
C PRO A 470 9.59 23.80 19.16
N SER A 471 8.27 23.98 19.04
CA SER A 471 7.27 22.90 19.08
C SER A 471 6.54 22.67 17.77
N LEU A 472 6.84 23.45 16.72
CA LEU A 472 6.19 23.37 15.42
C LEU A 472 7.15 23.67 14.27
N ASN A 473 7.38 22.67 13.43
CA ASN A 473 7.97 22.82 12.11
C ASN A 473 6.88 23.24 11.11
N VAL A 474 7.27 23.96 10.06
CA VAL A 474 6.38 24.34 8.97
C VAL A 474 6.96 23.82 7.67
N ALA A 475 6.20 23.00 6.96
CA ALA A 475 6.59 22.49 5.65
C ALA A 475 5.61 22.97 4.58
N VAL A 476 6.10 23.23 3.37
CA VAL A 476 5.30 23.58 2.21
C VAL A 476 5.63 22.61 1.09
N ALA A 477 4.63 21.97 0.48
CA ALA A 477 4.82 21.05 -0.63
C ALA A 477 3.95 21.44 -1.84
N GLY A 478 4.55 21.40 -3.03
CA GLY A 478 3.81 21.46 -4.28
C GLY A 478 3.02 20.17 -4.51
N VAL A 479 1.91 20.22 -5.25
CA VAL A 479 1.09 19.05 -5.57
C VAL A 479 0.42 19.26 -6.93
N ARG A 480 0.43 18.25 -7.82
CA ARG A 480 -0.25 18.39 -9.10
C ARG A 480 -1.76 18.54 -8.88
N THR A 481 -2.34 19.60 -9.41
CA THR A 481 -3.79 19.86 -9.45
C THR A 481 -4.24 20.09 -10.89
N GLY A 482 -5.53 20.36 -11.10
CA GLY A 482 -6.08 20.57 -12.45
C GLY A 482 -5.84 19.38 -13.38
N VAL A 483 -5.61 19.66 -14.67
CA VAL A 483 -5.43 18.62 -15.70
C VAL A 483 -4.24 17.70 -15.42
N LEU A 484 -3.16 18.23 -14.84
CA LEU A 484 -1.94 17.46 -14.53
C LEU A 484 -2.12 16.60 -13.27
N GLY A 485 -2.96 17.05 -12.33
CA GLY A 485 -3.29 16.32 -11.10
C GLY A 485 -4.45 15.33 -11.24
N SER A 486 -5.34 15.53 -12.21
CA SER A 486 -6.49 14.65 -12.45
C SER A 486 -6.94 14.72 -13.92
N LEU A 487 -6.89 13.59 -14.61
CA LEU A 487 -7.35 13.45 -16.00
C LEU A 487 -8.16 12.15 -16.14
N GLY A 488 -9.34 12.24 -16.77
CA GLY A 488 -10.25 11.12 -16.87
C GLY A 488 -10.69 10.61 -15.49
N ASN A 489 -10.37 9.35 -15.18
CA ASN A 489 -10.62 8.73 -13.87
C ASN A 489 -9.37 8.60 -12.99
N ALA A 490 -8.21 9.10 -13.45
CA ALA A 490 -6.97 9.06 -12.68
C ALA A 490 -6.78 10.33 -11.85
N SER A 491 -6.15 10.20 -10.68
CA SER A 491 -5.88 11.30 -9.74
C SER A 491 -4.43 11.30 -9.26
N TYR A 492 -3.53 11.69 -10.16
CA TYR A 492 -2.09 11.73 -9.91
C TYR A 492 -1.70 12.61 -8.71
N GLY A 493 -2.44 13.71 -8.46
CA GLY A 493 -2.22 14.56 -7.28
C GLY A 493 -2.40 13.85 -5.94
N VAL A 494 -3.22 12.79 -5.89
CA VAL A 494 -3.39 11.96 -4.68
C VAL A 494 -2.10 11.18 -4.40
N SER A 495 -1.45 10.64 -5.44
CA SER A 495 -0.17 9.96 -5.29
C SER A 495 0.93 10.92 -4.81
N ASP A 496 0.91 12.17 -5.26
CA ASP A 496 1.89 13.19 -4.85
C ASP A 496 1.81 13.47 -3.35
N VAL A 497 0.60 13.62 -2.81
CA VAL A 497 0.37 13.81 -1.36
C VAL A 497 0.91 12.62 -0.57
N ILE A 498 0.64 11.39 -1.02
CA ILE A 498 1.13 10.17 -0.37
C ILE A 498 2.67 10.17 -0.34
N SER A 499 3.31 10.46 -1.47
CA SER A 499 4.77 10.49 -1.58
C SER A 499 5.41 11.58 -0.71
N ALA A 500 4.81 12.77 -0.63
CA ALA A 500 5.30 13.86 0.22
C ALA A 500 5.24 13.50 1.71
N VAL A 501 4.11 12.95 2.17
CA VAL A 501 3.96 12.49 3.56
C VAL A 501 4.91 11.33 3.86
N LYS A 502 5.04 10.39 2.92
CA LYS A 502 5.94 9.25 3.04
C LYS A 502 7.40 9.69 3.20
N LEU A 503 7.88 10.64 2.38
CA LEU A 503 9.23 11.17 2.51
C LEU A 503 9.49 11.73 3.92
N LEU A 504 8.56 12.51 4.47
CA LEU A 504 8.71 13.08 5.81
C LEU A 504 8.72 12.03 6.91
N LYS A 505 7.89 10.98 6.78
CA LYS A 505 7.80 9.91 7.78
C LYS A 505 8.99 8.95 7.70
N ASP A 506 9.43 8.58 6.50
CA ASP A 506 10.57 7.68 6.28
C ASP A 506 11.89 8.33 6.75
N ASN A 507 12.00 9.66 6.70
CA ASN A 507 13.19 10.43 7.10
C ASN A 507 12.98 11.22 8.40
N ALA A 508 12.05 10.79 9.26
CA ALA A 508 11.61 11.57 10.42
C ALA A 508 12.73 11.83 11.45
N ASP A 509 13.71 10.93 11.58
CA ASP A 509 14.85 11.10 12.48
C ASP A 509 15.84 12.16 11.96
N VAL A 510 16.14 12.13 10.66
CA VAL A 510 17.08 13.06 10.01
C VAL A 510 16.48 14.47 9.92
N LEU A 511 15.20 14.56 9.57
CA LEU A 511 14.47 15.82 9.38
C LEU A 511 13.79 16.33 10.67
N ASN A 512 13.98 15.67 11.82
CA ASN A 512 13.35 16.03 13.11
C ASN A 512 11.80 16.16 13.03
N ILE A 513 11.14 15.24 12.35
CA ILE A 513 9.69 15.26 12.11
C ILE A 513 8.94 14.44 13.18
N GLY A 514 7.93 15.06 13.81
CA GLY A 514 6.99 14.43 14.74
C GLY A 514 5.65 14.09 14.09
N GLU A 515 4.55 14.45 14.77
CA GLU A 515 3.20 14.31 14.22
C GLU A 515 3.01 15.28 13.03
N VAL A 516 2.40 14.81 11.95
CA VAL A 516 2.18 15.57 10.73
C VAL A 516 0.71 15.99 10.67
N THR A 517 0.50 17.30 10.67
CA THR A 517 -0.80 17.93 10.40
C THR A 517 -0.78 18.49 8.99
N VAL A 518 -1.64 17.99 8.11
CA VAL A 518 -1.74 18.53 6.74
C VAL A 518 -2.73 19.68 6.68
N TRP A 519 -2.42 20.71 5.91
CA TRP A 519 -3.31 21.81 5.60
C TRP A 519 -3.34 22.06 4.10
N ALA A 520 -4.54 22.14 3.53
CA ALA A 520 -4.75 22.49 2.14
C ALA A 520 -6.08 23.25 1.95
N GLU A 521 -6.21 23.89 0.80
CA GLU A 521 -7.39 24.66 0.40
C GLU A 521 -7.86 24.27 -1.00
N SER A 522 -9.16 24.32 -1.27
CA SER A 522 -9.76 24.14 -2.60
C SER A 522 -9.33 22.82 -3.25
N PHE A 523 -8.81 22.83 -4.49
CA PHE A 523 -8.43 21.59 -5.19
C PHE A 523 -7.26 20.86 -4.55
N GLU A 524 -6.31 21.55 -3.92
CA GLU A 524 -5.29 20.87 -3.11
C GLU A 524 -5.94 20.13 -1.93
N ALA A 525 -6.96 20.73 -1.29
CA ALA A 525 -7.67 20.08 -0.18
C ALA A 525 -8.42 18.83 -0.62
N GLU A 526 -8.93 18.78 -1.84
CA GLU A 526 -9.57 17.58 -2.38
C GLU A 526 -8.58 16.45 -2.65
N ALA A 527 -7.41 16.78 -3.21
CA ALA A 527 -6.33 15.83 -3.40
C ALA A 527 -5.84 15.28 -2.05
N VAL A 528 -5.62 16.17 -1.08
CA VAL A 528 -5.21 15.81 0.28
C VAL A 528 -6.27 14.93 0.95
N ALA A 529 -7.54 15.36 0.96
CA ALA A 529 -8.63 14.58 1.54
C ALA A 529 -8.70 13.18 0.93
N SER A 530 -8.58 13.09 -0.40
CA SER A 530 -8.61 11.80 -1.11
C SER A 530 -7.40 10.91 -0.79
N ALA A 531 -6.27 11.49 -0.35
CA ALA A 531 -5.07 10.76 0.07
C ALA A 531 -5.09 10.30 1.54
N LEU A 532 -5.91 10.91 2.41
CA LEU A 532 -5.84 10.70 3.86
C LEU A 532 -5.97 9.23 4.30
N SER A 533 -6.77 8.40 3.62
CA SER A 533 -6.91 6.98 3.95
C SER A 533 -5.70 6.11 3.55
N MET A 534 -4.75 6.67 2.79
CA MET A 534 -3.57 5.98 2.27
C MET A 534 -2.25 6.61 2.77
N ALA A 535 -2.30 7.82 3.31
CA ALA A 535 -1.16 8.53 3.84
C ALA A 535 -1.13 8.48 5.37
N ALA A 536 0.05 8.32 5.97
CA ALA A 536 0.24 8.29 7.42
C ALA A 536 0.19 9.71 8.02
N VAL A 537 -0.99 10.33 7.98
CA VAL A 537 -1.26 11.69 8.48
C VAL A 537 -1.95 11.61 9.84
N ASP A 538 -1.51 12.45 10.78
CA ASP A 538 -2.03 12.43 12.15
C ASP A 538 -3.25 13.34 12.33
N ARG A 539 -3.31 14.47 11.59
CA ARG A 539 -4.39 15.47 11.65
C ARG A 539 -4.56 16.18 10.31
N ALA A 540 -5.76 16.71 10.04
CA ALA A 540 -6.02 17.44 8.80
C ALA A 540 -6.75 18.78 9.02
N ILE A 541 -6.39 19.77 8.22
CA ILE A 541 -7.09 21.05 8.08
C ILE A 541 -7.47 21.18 6.60
N LEU A 542 -8.76 20.97 6.30
CA LEU A 542 -9.27 20.96 4.94
C LEU A 542 -10.21 22.15 4.76
N VAL A 543 -9.80 23.10 3.93
CA VAL A 543 -10.55 24.33 3.70
C VAL A 543 -11.18 24.32 2.31
N ASN A 544 -12.50 24.46 2.25
CA ASN A 544 -13.28 24.58 1.02
C ASN A 544 -12.96 23.51 -0.04
N GLY A 545 -12.67 22.28 0.41
CA GLY A 545 -12.40 21.11 -0.41
C GLY A 545 -12.21 19.90 0.50
N ASN A 546 -12.93 18.81 0.24
CA ASN A 546 -12.85 17.57 1.03
C ASN A 546 -13.36 16.38 0.20
N ALA A 547 -13.38 15.18 0.78
CA ALA A 547 -13.81 13.98 0.05
C ALA A 547 -15.28 13.96 -0.39
N LYS A 548 -16.13 14.87 0.08
CA LYS A 548 -17.53 14.98 -0.38
C LYS A 548 -17.73 16.14 -1.37
N THR A 549 -16.82 17.12 -1.46
CA THR A 549 -17.00 18.31 -2.31
C THR A 549 -16.94 18.01 -3.80
N ARG A 550 -16.44 16.84 -4.22
CA ARG A 550 -16.66 16.35 -5.58
C ARG A 550 -18.13 15.94 -5.75
N THR A 551 -18.95 16.91 -6.09
CA THR A 551 -20.32 16.66 -6.48
C THR A 551 -20.34 15.82 -7.74
N VAL A 552 -21.33 14.91 -7.83
CA VAL A 552 -21.49 13.91 -8.90
C VAL A 552 -21.83 14.64 -10.21
N GLY A 553 -20.84 15.32 -10.78
CA GLY A 553 -20.87 15.96 -12.08
C GLY A 553 -20.67 14.89 -13.14
N ARG A 554 -21.68 14.04 -13.30
CA ARG A 554 -21.87 13.13 -14.44
C ARG A 554 -20.64 12.24 -14.74
N GLY A 555 -20.58 11.01 -14.24
CA GLY A 555 -19.44 10.07 -14.41
C GLY A 555 -18.94 9.77 -15.84
N ARG A 556 -19.55 10.32 -16.90
CA ARG A 556 -19.05 10.28 -18.29
C ARG A 556 -18.36 11.58 -18.76
N PHE A 557 -18.28 12.61 -17.91
CA PHE A 557 -17.85 13.95 -18.31
C PHE A 557 -16.34 14.16 -18.30
N PRO A 558 -15.58 13.66 -17.32
CA PRO A 558 -14.12 13.69 -17.38
C PRO A 558 -13.60 13.06 -18.68
N ALA A 559 -14.15 11.90 -19.09
CA ALA A 559 -13.81 11.24 -20.35
C ALA A 559 -14.20 12.05 -21.60
N ARG A 560 -15.33 12.76 -21.59
CA ARG A 560 -15.73 13.64 -22.72
C ARG A 560 -14.82 14.85 -22.86
N ILE A 561 -14.35 15.40 -21.75
CA ILE A 561 -13.48 16.58 -21.73
C ILE A 561 -12.07 16.16 -22.13
N GLU A 562 -11.58 15.03 -21.62
CA GLU A 562 -10.35 14.38 -22.09
C GLU A 562 -10.38 14.16 -23.60
N TYR A 563 -11.47 13.62 -24.15
CA TYR A 563 -11.64 13.47 -25.60
C TYR A 563 -11.62 14.82 -26.35
N LYS A 564 -12.27 15.86 -25.82
CA LYS A 564 -12.24 17.21 -26.43
C LYS A 564 -10.84 17.81 -26.45
N ILE A 565 -10.08 17.64 -25.36
CA ILE A 565 -8.68 18.08 -25.28
C ILE A 565 -7.83 17.30 -26.27
N ALA A 566 -7.99 15.97 -26.31
CA ALA A 566 -7.28 15.12 -27.26
C ALA A 566 -7.58 15.54 -28.70
N ALA A 567 -8.85 15.75 -29.07
CA ALA A 567 -9.23 16.18 -30.42
C ALA A 567 -8.68 17.56 -30.78
N ASP A 568 -8.72 18.54 -29.87
CA ASP A 568 -8.19 19.89 -30.11
C ASP A 568 -6.67 19.87 -30.34
N LEU A 569 -5.96 18.97 -29.64
CA LEU A 569 -4.52 18.77 -29.76
C LEU A 569 -4.11 17.74 -30.83
N GLN A 570 -5.07 17.20 -31.59
CA GLN A 570 -4.85 16.14 -32.59
C GLN A 570 -4.19 14.87 -32.00
N CYS A 571 -4.64 14.49 -30.80
CA CYS A 571 -4.25 13.31 -30.04
C CYS A 571 -5.41 12.31 -29.88
N ASP A 572 -6.50 12.45 -30.61
CA ASP A 572 -7.65 11.53 -30.65
C ASP A 572 -7.35 10.26 -31.46
N LEU A 573 -6.31 9.54 -31.04
CA LEU A 573 -5.81 8.32 -31.69
C LEU A 573 -6.66 7.08 -31.33
N PRO A 574 -6.64 6.01 -32.15
CA PRO A 574 -7.50 4.84 -31.96
C PRO A 574 -7.32 4.09 -30.63
N SER A 575 -6.13 4.16 -30.02
CA SER A 575 -5.84 3.54 -28.73
C SER A 575 -5.68 4.59 -27.63
N ALA A 576 -6.25 4.32 -26.45
CA ALA A 576 -6.09 5.17 -25.26
C ALA A 576 -4.61 5.37 -24.88
N SER A 577 -3.76 4.33 -25.03
CA SER A 577 -2.32 4.46 -24.78
C SER A 577 -1.67 5.43 -25.76
N GLN A 578 -1.98 5.32 -27.06
CA GLN A 578 -1.44 6.21 -28.09
C GLN A 578 -1.89 7.66 -27.88
N SER A 579 -3.16 7.85 -27.53
CA SER A 579 -3.71 9.17 -27.19
C SER A 579 -2.96 9.79 -26.00
N MET A 580 -2.75 9.02 -24.94
CA MET A 580 -1.98 9.46 -23.78
C MET A 580 -0.51 9.77 -24.11
N ASP A 581 0.15 8.94 -24.93
CA ASP A 581 1.52 9.19 -25.37
C ASP A 581 1.61 10.48 -26.20
N CYS A 582 0.64 10.75 -27.06
CA CYS A 582 0.55 12.01 -27.79
C CYS A 582 0.39 13.21 -26.84
N LEU A 583 -0.50 13.13 -25.84
CA LEU A 583 -0.69 14.20 -24.84
C LEU A 583 0.58 14.48 -24.03
N ARG A 584 1.40 13.46 -23.76
CA ARG A 584 2.72 13.61 -23.09
C ARG A 584 3.71 14.42 -23.91
N THR A 585 3.61 14.43 -25.24
CA THR A 585 4.50 15.21 -26.12
C THR A 585 4.14 16.68 -26.25
N LYS A 586 2.94 17.10 -25.82
CA LYS A 586 2.47 18.48 -26.01
C LYS A 586 3.15 19.46 -25.05
N SER A 587 3.31 20.71 -25.46
CA SER A 587 3.80 21.77 -24.58
C SER A 587 2.76 22.12 -23.51
N LEU A 588 3.18 22.69 -22.37
CA LEU A 588 2.24 23.17 -21.36
C LEU A 588 1.31 24.27 -21.92
N PRO A 589 1.79 25.30 -22.65
CA PRO A 589 0.91 26.32 -23.22
C PRO A 589 -0.19 25.74 -24.12
N ASP A 590 0.15 24.81 -25.02
CA ASP A 590 -0.82 24.20 -25.92
C ASP A 590 -1.86 23.38 -25.14
N LEU A 591 -1.39 22.57 -24.19
CA LEU A 591 -2.26 21.77 -23.33
C LEU A 591 -3.24 22.66 -22.55
N TYR A 592 -2.74 23.74 -21.94
CA TYR A 592 -3.57 24.65 -21.15
C TYR A 592 -4.52 25.49 -22.01
N ALA A 593 -4.13 25.84 -23.24
CA ALA A 593 -5.05 26.48 -24.20
C ALA A 593 -6.23 25.55 -24.54
N ALA A 594 -5.96 24.27 -24.84
CA ALA A 594 -6.98 23.27 -25.10
C ALA A 594 -7.87 23.00 -23.86
N VAL A 595 -7.26 22.94 -22.68
CA VAL A 595 -7.97 22.78 -21.39
C VAL A 595 -8.91 23.95 -21.12
N ASN A 596 -8.44 25.18 -21.30
CA ASN A 596 -9.26 26.38 -21.09
C ASN A 596 -10.43 26.45 -22.07
N LYS A 597 -10.18 26.15 -23.36
CA LYS A 597 -11.22 26.04 -24.39
C LYS A 597 -12.26 24.96 -24.07
N ALA A 598 -11.82 23.79 -23.62
CA ALA A 598 -12.70 22.70 -23.24
C ALA A 598 -13.50 23.00 -21.96
N SER A 599 -12.88 23.72 -21.00
CA SER A 599 -13.47 24.11 -19.72
C SER A 599 -14.47 25.26 -19.84
N ALA A 600 -14.37 26.12 -20.86
CA ALA A 600 -15.34 27.18 -21.12
C ALA A 600 -16.78 26.63 -21.31
N ALA A 601 -16.91 25.41 -21.86
CA ALA A 601 -18.19 24.72 -21.98
C ALA A 601 -18.81 24.29 -20.65
N PHE A 602 -18.07 24.46 -19.54
CA PHE A 602 -18.47 24.13 -18.18
C PHE A 602 -18.91 25.35 -17.38
N HIS A 603 -18.81 26.57 -17.91
CA HIS A 603 -19.29 27.78 -17.24
C HIS A 603 -20.82 27.70 -16.98
N PRO A 604 -21.32 28.02 -15.77
CA PRO A 604 -20.63 28.62 -14.61
C PRO A 604 -20.11 27.61 -13.56
N PHE A 605 -20.04 26.31 -13.87
CA PHE A 605 -19.53 25.28 -12.97
C PHE A 605 -17.99 25.31 -12.91
N GLY A 606 -17.42 24.94 -11.76
CA GLY A 606 -15.97 24.90 -11.56
C GLY A 606 -15.26 23.80 -12.36
N SER A 607 -13.94 23.79 -12.31
CA SER A 607 -13.09 22.88 -13.09
C SER A 607 -13.52 21.40 -12.99
N PRO A 608 -13.53 20.67 -14.12
CA PRO A 608 -13.86 19.24 -14.15
C PRO A 608 -12.72 18.33 -13.66
N PHE A 609 -11.50 18.87 -13.51
CA PHE A 609 -10.29 18.12 -13.16
C PHE A 609 -10.11 18.07 -11.65
N ARG A 610 -10.87 17.17 -10.99
CA ARG A 610 -10.91 17.04 -9.53
C ARG A 610 -10.55 15.62 -9.10
N ALA A 611 -9.95 15.49 -7.92
CA ALA A 611 -9.52 14.21 -7.37
C ALA A 611 -10.70 13.23 -7.19
N VAL A 612 -10.46 11.93 -7.32
CA VAL A 612 -11.47 10.88 -7.04
C VAL A 612 -11.70 10.78 -5.53
N PRO A 613 -12.96 10.83 -5.06
CA PRO A 613 -13.25 10.76 -3.64
C PRO A 613 -12.78 9.43 -3.04
N SER A 614 -12.27 9.47 -1.82
CA SER A 614 -11.98 8.29 -1.02
C SER A 614 -12.62 8.37 0.36
N ASN A 615 -12.72 7.24 1.05
CA ASN A 615 -13.21 7.19 2.42
C ASN A 615 -12.28 7.99 3.34
N GLN A 616 -12.87 8.69 4.31
CA GLN A 616 -12.12 9.52 5.25
C GLN A 616 -11.75 8.72 6.51
N PRO A 617 -10.47 8.73 6.93
CA PRO A 617 -10.05 8.09 8.17
C PRO A 617 -10.55 8.88 9.39
N SER A 618 -10.62 8.21 10.54
CA SER A 618 -11.04 8.82 11.81
C SER A 618 -9.88 9.55 12.49
N ILE A 619 -9.37 10.61 11.86
CA ILE A 619 -8.34 11.51 12.42
C ILE A 619 -8.93 12.86 12.82
N PRO A 620 -8.36 13.57 13.82
CA PRO A 620 -8.78 14.93 14.15
C PRO A 620 -8.74 15.83 12.92
N THR A 621 -9.85 16.52 12.64
CA THR A 621 -10.01 17.29 11.40
C THR A 621 -10.66 18.64 11.65
N ILE A 622 -10.06 19.72 11.14
CA ILE A 622 -10.72 21.02 10.96
C ILE A 622 -11.28 21.08 9.54
N LEU A 623 -12.58 21.33 9.41
CA LEU A 623 -13.25 21.57 8.13
C LEU A 623 -13.62 23.04 8.04
N GLY A 624 -13.03 23.74 7.06
CA GLY A 624 -13.25 25.17 6.81
C GLY A 624 -14.14 25.41 5.59
N VAL A 625 -15.00 26.43 5.63
CA VAL A 625 -15.80 26.87 4.47
C VAL A 625 -15.77 28.38 4.27
N PHE A 626 -15.82 28.81 3.01
CA PHE A 626 -15.90 30.22 2.62
C PHE A 626 -17.34 30.71 2.47
N LYS A 627 -17.51 32.03 2.55
CA LYS A 627 -18.76 32.70 2.16
C LYS A 627 -18.89 32.91 0.65
N GLN A 628 -17.79 32.78 -0.08
CA GLN A 628 -17.72 32.94 -1.54
C GLN A 628 -17.13 31.70 -2.20
N LEU A 629 -17.41 31.55 -3.50
CA LEU A 629 -16.80 30.49 -4.29
C LEU A 629 -15.28 30.71 -4.43
N PRO A 630 -14.48 29.61 -4.52
CA PRO A 630 -13.07 29.69 -4.86
C PRO A 630 -12.79 30.36 -6.21
N LYS A 631 -11.52 30.74 -6.44
CA LYS A 631 -11.05 31.41 -7.68
C LYS A 631 -11.28 30.57 -8.95
N GLU A 632 -11.48 29.26 -8.79
CA GLU A 632 -11.75 28.29 -9.86
C GLU A 632 -13.21 28.31 -10.36
N TYR A 633 -14.04 29.18 -9.79
CA TYR A 633 -15.42 29.43 -10.17
C TYR A 633 -15.61 30.91 -10.56
N PRO A 634 -16.71 31.26 -11.24
CA PRO A 634 -17.04 32.64 -11.56
C PRO A 634 -17.14 33.50 -10.29
N ASN A 635 -16.50 34.66 -10.33
CA ASN A 635 -16.51 35.69 -9.29
C ASN A 635 -17.27 36.93 -9.79
N ASP A 636 -17.28 38.02 -9.01
CA ASP A 636 -17.99 39.25 -9.37
C ASP A 636 -17.50 39.87 -10.67
N SER A 637 -16.19 39.82 -10.95
CA SER A 637 -15.64 40.33 -12.21
C SER A 637 -15.96 39.45 -13.42
N SER A 638 -16.51 38.26 -13.20
CA SER A 638 -17.00 37.38 -14.28
C SER A 638 -18.41 37.73 -14.76
N PHE A 639 -19.06 38.73 -14.15
CA PHE A 639 -20.40 39.17 -14.56
C PHE A 639 -20.36 39.86 -15.94
N ASP A 640 -21.28 39.47 -16.82
CA ASP A 640 -21.52 40.11 -18.11
C ASP A 640 -22.83 40.90 -18.02
N GLU A 641 -22.82 42.16 -18.44
CA GLU A 641 -24.02 43.01 -18.48
C GLU A 641 -25.13 42.42 -19.37
N ASN A 642 -24.76 41.56 -20.33
CA ASN A 642 -25.70 40.83 -21.19
C ASN A 642 -26.29 39.57 -20.52
N TYR A 643 -25.92 39.25 -19.28
CA TYR A 643 -26.44 38.08 -18.58
C TYR A 643 -27.96 38.16 -18.43
N THR A 644 -28.67 37.10 -18.83
CA THR A 644 -30.14 37.08 -18.84
C THR A 644 -30.73 36.04 -17.88
N TYR A 645 -32.02 36.16 -17.60
CA TYR A 645 -32.77 35.10 -16.91
C TYR A 645 -32.74 33.75 -17.66
N THR A 646 -32.54 33.77 -18.98
CA THR A 646 -32.38 32.54 -19.76
C THR A 646 -31.05 31.86 -19.46
N ASP A 647 -29.97 32.63 -19.29
CA ASP A 647 -28.65 32.10 -18.92
C ASP A 647 -28.69 31.47 -17.51
N PHE A 648 -29.34 32.14 -16.56
CA PHE A 648 -29.61 31.58 -15.24
C PHE A 648 -30.35 30.25 -15.31
N LYS A 649 -31.43 30.17 -16.09
CA LYS A 649 -32.20 28.92 -16.27
C LYS A 649 -31.37 27.81 -16.93
N ARG A 650 -30.49 28.14 -17.89
CA ARG A 650 -29.57 27.15 -18.49
C ARG A 650 -28.57 26.63 -17.47
N ALA A 651 -27.98 27.51 -16.66
CA ALA A 651 -27.09 27.12 -15.57
C ALA A 651 -27.82 26.22 -14.55
N LEU A 652 -29.06 26.56 -14.17
CA LEU A 652 -29.88 25.74 -13.28
C LEU A 652 -30.25 24.37 -13.90
N ALA A 653 -30.49 24.32 -15.21
CA ALA A 653 -30.69 23.06 -15.92
C ALA A 653 -29.43 22.18 -15.96
N GLY A 654 -28.24 22.80 -16.02
CA GLY A 654 -26.97 22.10 -15.89
C GLY A 654 -26.71 21.59 -14.47
N LEU A 655 -27.13 22.35 -13.46
CA LEU A 655 -27.02 22.03 -12.03
C LEU A 655 -27.86 20.79 -11.66
N LEU A 656 -29.09 20.73 -12.17
CA LEU A 656 -30.06 19.66 -11.95
C LEU A 656 -30.55 19.12 -13.32
N PRO A 657 -29.76 18.31 -14.05
CA PRO A 657 -30.14 17.82 -15.36
C PRO A 657 -31.20 16.71 -15.28
N ASP A 658 -32.11 16.66 -16.25
CA ASP A 658 -33.19 15.67 -16.31
C ASP A 658 -32.65 14.23 -16.45
N SER A 659 -31.42 14.07 -16.94
CA SER A 659 -30.74 12.78 -17.04
C SER A 659 -30.29 12.18 -15.71
N LEU A 660 -30.19 12.99 -14.64
CA LEU A 660 -29.78 12.53 -13.31
C LEU A 660 -30.91 12.56 -12.29
N TYR A 661 -31.92 13.41 -12.48
CA TYR A 661 -32.97 13.65 -11.48
C TYR A 661 -34.37 13.40 -12.04
N ARG A 662 -35.09 12.43 -11.46
CA ARG A 662 -36.41 11.95 -11.93
C ARG A 662 -37.49 13.06 -12.00
N ASN A 663 -37.42 14.04 -11.11
CA ASN A 663 -38.35 15.20 -11.05
C ASN A 663 -37.61 16.54 -11.23
N ALA A 664 -36.57 16.59 -12.07
CA ALA A 664 -35.74 17.78 -12.25
C ALA A 664 -36.50 19.11 -12.38
N PRO A 665 -37.63 19.22 -13.12
CA PRO A 665 -38.40 20.47 -13.17
C PRO A 665 -38.90 20.97 -11.81
N LEU A 666 -39.39 20.07 -10.93
CA LEU A 666 -39.83 20.44 -9.59
C LEU A 666 -38.65 20.86 -8.71
N LEU A 667 -37.53 20.15 -8.79
CA LEU A 667 -36.32 20.48 -8.02
C LEU A 667 -35.76 21.85 -8.40
N ARG A 668 -35.75 22.18 -9.69
CA ARG A 668 -35.35 23.51 -10.18
C ARG A 668 -36.29 24.60 -9.64
N LYS A 669 -37.60 24.33 -9.53
CA LYS A 669 -38.56 25.27 -8.91
C LYS A 669 -38.27 25.48 -7.41
N LEU A 670 -37.90 24.43 -6.67
CA LEU A 670 -37.52 24.55 -5.26
C LEU A 670 -36.25 25.39 -5.09
N VAL A 671 -35.23 25.17 -5.92
CA VAL A 671 -34.01 25.99 -5.92
C VAL A 671 -34.32 27.45 -6.29
N LEU A 672 -35.16 27.68 -7.30
CA LEU A 672 -35.65 29.02 -7.64
C LEU A 672 -36.37 29.69 -6.48
N HIS A 673 -37.21 28.95 -5.76
CA HIS A 673 -37.90 29.48 -4.59
C HIS A 673 -36.90 29.90 -3.50
N GLN A 674 -35.97 29.02 -3.14
CA GLN A 674 -35.00 29.25 -2.07
C GLN A 674 -34.01 30.39 -2.34
N TYR A 675 -33.53 30.53 -3.58
CA TYR A 675 -32.45 31.46 -3.91
C TYR A 675 -32.92 32.70 -4.69
N VAL A 676 -34.06 32.66 -5.38
CA VAL A 676 -34.51 33.79 -6.20
C VAL A 676 -35.78 34.41 -5.62
N TYR A 677 -36.83 33.64 -5.43
CA TYR A 677 -38.15 34.19 -5.06
C TYR A 677 -38.20 34.76 -3.65
N THR A 678 -37.39 34.25 -2.72
CA THR A 678 -37.29 34.77 -1.35
C THR A 678 -36.31 35.93 -1.21
N GLN A 679 -35.51 36.26 -2.24
CA GLN A 679 -34.40 37.23 -2.12
C GLN A 679 -34.66 38.56 -2.85
N GLY A 680 -35.36 38.56 -3.99
CA GLY A 680 -35.60 39.82 -4.72
C GLY A 680 -36.23 39.68 -6.11
N ASP A 681 -36.12 40.74 -6.93
CA ASP A 681 -36.72 40.80 -8.27
C ASP A 681 -35.90 40.01 -9.31
N LYS A 682 -36.54 39.01 -9.93
CA LYS A 682 -36.00 38.20 -11.04
C LYS A 682 -35.63 39.01 -12.29
N LYS A 683 -35.99 40.30 -12.37
CA LYS A 683 -35.53 41.21 -13.44
C LYS A 683 -34.12 41.74 -13.21
N ASN A 684 -33.61 41.70 -11.98
CA ASN A 684 -32.24 42.08 -11.67
C ASN A 684 -31.30 40.94 -12.08
N THR A 685 -30.58 41.12 -13.19
CA THR A 685 -29.71 40.09 -13.76
C THR A 685 -28.44 39.85 -12.95
N TYR A 686 -27.93 40.88 -12.25
CA TYR A 686 -26.83 40.74 -11.31
C TYR A 686 -27.24 39.91 -10.09
N LEU A 687 -28.44 40.15 -9.53
CA LEU A 687 -28.99 39.32 -8.45
C LEU A 687 -29.08 37.85 -8.89
N LEU A 688 -29.56 37.57 -10.10
CA LEU A 688 -29.61 36.19 -10.60
C LEU A 688 -28.21 35.54 -10.67
N PHE A 689 -27.21 36.28 -11.13
CA PHE A 689 -25.83 35.82 -11.19
C PHE A 689 -25.26 35.53 -9.79
N GLU A 690 -25.47 36.43 -8.83
CA GLU A 690 -25.07 36.26 -7.43
C GLU A 690 -25.74 35.03 -6.80
N GLN A 691 -27.05 34.88 -6.97
CA GLN A 691 -27.81 33.76 -6.42
C GLN A 691 -27.42 32.41 -7.06
N MET A 692 -27.01 32.41 -8.34
CA MET A 692 -26.41 31.23 -8.97
C MET A 692 -25.10 30.84 -8.29
N ARG A 693 -24.22 31.80 -8.02
CA ARG A 693 -22.95 31.56 -7.31
C ARG A 693 -23.20 31.06 -5.89
N LYS A 694 -24.16 31.63 -5.17
CA LYS A 694 -24.53 31.17 -3.83
C LYS A 694 -25.09 29.73 -3.84
N ALA A 695 -25.93 29.39 -4.82
CA ALA A 695 -26.42 28.03 -4.99
C ALA A 695 -25.29 27.03 -5.29
N LEU A 696 -24.29 27.42 -6.11
CA LEU A 696 -23.11 26.61 -6.38
C LEU A 696 -22.25 26.41 -5.12
N LEU A 697 -22.01 27.46 -4.35
CA LEU A 697 -21.27 27.38 -3.08
C LEU A 697 -21.93 26.39 -2.12
N ASP A 698 -23.24 26.53 -1.95
CA ASP A 698 -23.99 25.69 -1.03
C ASP A 698 -24.00 24.22 -1.48
N ARG A 699 -24.17 23.97 -2.78
CA ARG A 699 -24.19 22.62 -3.36
C ARG A 699 -22.83 21.95 -3.35
N ASP A 700 -21.78 22.66 -3.76
CA ASP A 700 -20.46 22.06 -4.03
C ASP A 700 -19.54 22.04 -2.82
N PHE A 701 -19.78 22.91 -1.83
CA PHE A 701 -18.91 23.05 -0.66
C PHE A 701 -19.65 22.92 0.67
N ILE A 702 -20.68 23.72 0.92
CA ILE A 702 -21.33 23.78 2.24
C ILE A 702 -22.06 22.47 2.59
N ALA A 703 -22.98 22.03 1.75
CA ALA A 703 -23.75 20.81 1.99
C ALA A 703 -22.87 19.55 2.05
N PRO A 704 -21.89 19.36 1.14
CA PRO A 704 -20.94 18.25 1.25
C PRO A 704 -20.08 18.29 2.51
N THR A 705 -19.66 19.48 2.96
CA THR A 705 -18.90 19.64 4.20
C THR A 705 -19.74 19.26 5.41
N GLN A 706 -20.99 19.71 5.46
CA GLN A 706 -21.94 19.31 6.52
C GLN A 706 -22.13 17.78 6.54
N LYS A 707 -22.28 17.15 5.37
CA LYS A 707 -22.40 15.70 5.25
C LYS A 707 -21.14 14.97 5.76
N LEU A 708 -19.96 15.51 5.48
CA LEU A 708 -18.72 14.94 6.00
C LEU A 708 -18.59 15.12 7.52
N VAL A 709 -19.03 16.26 8.07
CA VAL A 709 -19.08 16.47 9.53
C VAL A 709 -19.94 15.40 10.19
N GLU A 710 -21.13 15.11 9.64
CA GLU A 710 -22.01 14.05 10.16
C GLU A 710 -21.36 12.67 10.10
N GLU A 711 -20.70 12.33 8.99
CA GLU A 711 -19.97 11.07 8.81
C GLU A 711 -18.84 10.92 9.84
N LEU A 712 -17.96 11.92 9.96
CA LEU A 712 -16.85 11.90 10.92
C LEU A 712 -17.33 11.88 12.37
N LYS A 713 -18.38 12.64 12.69
CA LYS A 713 -19.04 12.61 14.00
C LYS A 713 -19.58 11.21 14.32
N SER A 714 -20.24 10.55 13.36
CA SER A 714 -20.76 9.18 13.54
C SER A 714 -19.64 8.15 13.79
N ASN A 715 -18.47 8.39 13.20
CA ASN A 715 -17.26 7.58 13.39
C ASN A 715 -16.47 7.94 14.67
N LYS A 716 -17.01 8.83 15.52
CA LYS A 716 -16.36 9.33 16.75
C LYS A 716 -15.02 10.05 16.52
N ALA A 717 -14.80 10.60 15.32
CA ALA A 717 -13.64 11.43 15.03
C ALA A 717 -13.82 12.84 15.63
N ALA A 718 -12.73 13.45 16.11
CA ALA A 718 -12.76 14.83 16.57
C ALA A 718 -12.81 15.80 15.37
N VAL A 719 -14.00 16.29 15.05
CA VAL A 719 -14.20 17.22 13.93
C VAL A 719 -14.57 18.62 14.43
N TYR A 720 -13.95 19.64 13.85
CA TYR A 720 -14.16 21.06 14.18
C TYR A 720 -14.60 21.79 12.91
N LEU A 721 -15.72 22.50 12.98
CA LEU A 721 -16.28 23.22 11.84
C LEU A 721 -16.00 24.73 11.94
N PHE A 722 -15.48 25.29 10.85
CA PHE A 722 -14.97 26.66 10.79
C PHE A 722 -15.52 27.39 9.56
N GLU A 723 -16.05 28.59 9.75
CA GLU A 723 -16.52 29.46 8.69
C GLU A 723 -15.70 30.76 8.66
N PHE A 724 -15.27 31.12 7.45
CA PHE A 724 -14.53 32.35 7.21
C PHE A 724 -15.49 33.49 6.88
N GLY A 725 -15.54 34.50 7.75
CA GLY A 725 -16.46 35.62 7.64
C GLY A 725 -16.08 36.70 6.62
N ILE A 726 -14.97 36.52 5.89
CA ILE A 726 -14.43 37.49 4.92
C ILE A 726 -14.24 36.88 3.54
N ASP A 727 -14.24 37.76 2.55
CA ASP A 727 -13.98 37.45 1.15
C ASP A 727 -12.48 37.46 0.88
N ASN A 728 -11.72 36.54 1.48
CA ASN A 728 -10.33 36.24 1.12
C ASN A 728 -9.90 34.93 1.80
N PRO A 729 -9.27 33.99 1.07
CA PRO A 729 -8.95 32.67 1.60
C PRO A 729 -7.82 32.68 2.64
N PRO A 730 -7.71 31.66 3.51
CA PRO A 730 -6.58 31.44 4.41
C PRO A 730 -5.20 31.48 3.75
N LYS A 731 -5.07 31.04 2.49
CA LYS A 731 -3.79 31.11 1.76
C LYS A 731 -3.33 32.55 1.52
N SER A 732 -4.22 33.53 1.35
CA SER A 732 -3.82 34.93 1.16
C SER A 732 -3.18 35.51 2.42
N CYS A 733 -3.52 34.99 3.61
CA CYS A 733 -2.81 35.32 4.84
C CYS A 733 -1.32 34.93 4.78
N LEU A 734 -0.91 34.02 3.89
CA LEU A 734 0.49 33.62 3.67
C LEU A 734 1.15 34.27 2.45
N GLU A 735 0.43 34.98 1.59
CA GLU A 735 0.99 35.65 0.39
C GLU A 735 1.53 37.06 0.71
N ASP A 736 2.37 37.64 -0.16
CA ASP A 736 2.87 39.01 0.02
C ASP A 736 1.81 40.05 -0.40
N GLY A 737 1.55 41.05 0.46
CA GLY A 737 0.59 42.14 0.21
C GLY A 737 -0.89 41.83 0.53
N GLY A 738 -1.72 42.86 0.68
CA GLY A 738 -3.20 42.74 0.65
C GLY A 738 -3.91 42.22 1.89
N TRP A 739 -3.23 42.05 3.03
CA TRP A 739 -3.81 41.46 4.25
C TRP A 739 -3.69 42.34 5.51
N GLU A 740 -3.07 43.52 5.41
CA GLU A 740 -2.89 44.41 6.58
C GLU A 740 -4.23 44.77 7.23
N ASP A 741 -5.26 44.98 6.40
CA ASP A 741 -6.63 45.26 6.83
C ASP A 741 -7.33 44.07 7.52
N ILE A 742 -6.82 42.84 7.33
CA ILE A 742 -7.35 41.61 7.92
C ILE A 742 -6.31 40.89 8.80
N LYS A 743 -5.29 41.61 9.27
CA LYS A 743 -4.26 41.06 10.17
C LYS A 743 -4.85 40.39 11.42
N PRO A 744 -5.85 40.98 12.13
CA PRO A 744 -6.44 40.34 13.30
C PRO A 744 -7.08 38.99 12.98
N PHE A 745 -7.72 38.86 11.82
CA PHE A 745 -8.24 37.60 11.31
C PHE A 745 -7.12 36.58 11.09
N CYS A 746 -6.06 36.95 10.36
CA CYS A 746 -4.96 36.04 10.04
C CYS A 746 -4.25 35.55 11.32
N ASP A 747 -3.94 36.46 12.25
CA ASP A 747 -3.30 36.13 13.53
C ASP A 747 -4.15 35.12 14.32
N LYS A 748 -5.48 35.34 14.39
CA LYS A 748 -6.40 34.47 15.12
C LYS A 748 -6.54 33.10 14.47
N MET A 749 -6.61 33.04 13.14
CA MET A 749 -6.64 31.78 12.39
C MET A 749 -5.36 30.97 12.61
N PHE A 750 -4.18 31.58 12.48
CA PHE A 750 -2.92 30.89 12.70
C PHE A 750 -2.77 30.43 14.14
N GLN A 751 -3.27 31.19 15.13
CA GLN A 751 -3.34 30.74 16.52
C GLN A 751 -4.10 29.40 16.64
N TYR A 752 -5.23 29.25 15.96
CA TYR A 752 -5.99 27.99 15.98
C TYR A 752 -5.28 26.87 15.24
N PHE A 753 -4.76 27.12 14.04
CA PHE A 753 -4.15 26.09 13.20
C PHE A 753 -2.84 25.57 13.79
N THR A 754 -1.97 26.46 14.26
CA THR A 754 -0.70 26.08 14.91
C THR A 754 -0.96 25.34 16.22
N ARG A 755 -1.93 25.80 17.03
CA ARG A 755 -2.30 25.08 18.25
C ARG A 755 -2.90 23.71 17.95
N PHE A 756 -3.75 23.60 16.93
CA PHE A 756 -4.30 22.32 16.49
C PHE A 756 -3.20 21.36 16.03
N ALA A 757 -2.22 21.86 15.27
CA ALA A 757 -1.07 21.07 14.84
C ALA A 757 -0.20 20.58 16.01
N VAL A 758 -0.06 21.38 17.08
CA VAL A 758 0.77 21.03 18.24
C VAL A 758 0.01 20.20 19.29
N LYS A 759 -1.30 20.45 19.50
CA LYS A 759 -2.07 19.93 20.64
C LYS A 759 -3.29 19.08 20.24
N GLY A 760 -3.60 18.97 18.94
CA GLY A 760 -4.77 18.25 18.44
C GLY A 760 -6.12 18.91 18.71
N GLN A 761 -6.14 20.13 19.25
CA GLN A 761 -7.35 20.91 19.50
C GLN A 761 -7.08 22.40 19.21
N PRO A 762 -8.01 23.12 18.56
CA PRO A 762 -7.79 24.50 18.13
C PRO A 762 -7.77 25.50 19.30
N THR A 763 -8.38 25.16 20.44
CA THR A 763 -8.48 26.03 21.62
C THR A 763 -8.12 25.27 22.91
N LYS A 764 -7.96 25.98 24.03
CA LYS A 764 -7.94 25.35 25.36
C LYS A 764 -9.39 25.22 25.82
N ASN A 765 -9.65 24.25 26.69
CA ASN A 765 -10.89 24.25 27.45
C ASN A 765 -10.80 25.34 28.52
N SER A 766 -11.15 26.58 28.15
CA SER A 766 -11.12 27.76 29.01
C SER A 766 -12.39 28.60 28.87
N CYS A 767 -12.69 29.39 29.89
CA CYS A 767 -13.79 30.36 29.90
C CYS A 767 -13.32 31.77 29.48
N GLU A 768 -12.29 31.87 28.64
CA GLU A 768 -11.72 33.14 28.20
C GLU A 768 -12.60 33.77 27.11
N PRO A 769 -13.22 34.95 27.32
CA PRO A 769 -14.17 35.53 26.36
C PRO A 769 -13.55 35.87 25.00
N THR A 770 -12.27 36.23 24.98
CA THR A 770 -11.48 36.58 23.77
C THR A 770 -10.92 35.35 23.05
N ASN A 771 -11.00 34.17 23.68
CA ASN A 771 -10.59 32.90 23.09
C ASN A 771 -11.45 31.74 23.62
N PRO A 772 -12.76 31.72 23.31
CA PRO A 772 -13.67 30.77 23.92
C PRO A 772 -13.35 29.34 23.47
N THR A 773 -13.81 28.37 24.27
CA THR A 773 -13.62 26.97 23.92
C THR A 773 -14.31 26.66 22.59
N TRP A 774 -13.60 25.99 21.69
CA TRP A 774 -14.10 25.42 20.45
C TRP A 774 -14.07 23.89 20.57
N PRO A 775 -15.19 23.26 20.99
CA PRO A 775 -15.30 21.82 21.16
C PRO A 775 -15.43 21.11 19.81
N ALA A 776 -15.08 19.83 19.81
CA ALA A 776 -15.37 18.96 18.69
C ALA A 776 -16.88 18.69 18.60
N MET A 777 -17.39 18.54 17.38
CA MET A 777 -18.77 18.16 17.12
C MET A 777 -19.05 16.76 17.69
N GLY A 778 -20.21 16.57 18.32
CA GLY A 778 -20.59 15.34 19.00
C GLY A 778 -19.92 15.13 20.37
N SER A 779 -19.26 16.16 20.91
CA SER A 779 -18.78 16.13 22.31
C SER A 779 -19.92 16.29 23.32
N SER A 780 -19.61 16.31 24.62
CA SER A 780 -20.60 16.61 25.66
C SER A 780 -21.09 18.06 25.66
N LYS A 781 -20.44 18.95 24.90
CA LYS A 781 -20.85 20.35 24.72
C LYS A 781 -21.74 20.49 23.48
N ARG A 782 -22.49 21.59 23.41
CA ARG A 782 -23.38 21.87 22.26
C ARG A 782 -22.57 21.94 20.96
N ASP A 783 -23.12 21.35 19.91
CA ASP A 783 -22.57 21.46 18.55
C ASP A 783 -22.76 22.88 18.03
N TYR A 784 -21.66 23.51 17.65
CA TYR A 784 -21.63 24.78 16.94
C TYR A 784 -20.38 24.86 16.07
N HIS A 785 -20.45 25.72 15.06
CA HIS A 785 -19.29 26.10 14.28
C HIS A 785 -18.78 27.47 14.71
N VAL A 786 -17.51 27.71 14.46
CA VAL A 786 -16.87 29.02 14.67
C VAL A 786 -16.97 29.83 13.40
N ILE A 787 -17.39 31.09 13.52
CA ILE A 787 -17.30 32.09 12.46
C ILE A 787 -16.23 33.10 12.87
N LEU A 788 -15.19 33.25 12.06
CA LEU A 788 -14.12 34.23 12.27
C LEU A 788 -14.34 35.45 11.36
N LYS A 789 -14.52 36.63 11.95
CA LYS A 789 -14.71 37.90 11.23
C LYS A 789 -13.38 38.59 10.89
N ALA A 790 -13.45 39.58 10.00
CA ALA A 790 -12.31 40.37 9.52
C ALA A 790 -11.47 41.00 10.65
N ASP A 791 -12.16 41.50 11.67
CA ASP A 791 -11.59 42.17 12.84
C ASP A 791 -11.03 41.19 13.88
N GLY A 792 -11.04 39.88 13.60
CA GLY A 792 -10.56 38.83 14.49
C GLY A 792 -11.58 38.41 15.56
N THR A 793 -12.79 38.98 15.56
CA THR A 793 -13.86 38.58 16.47
C THR A 793 -14.42 37.21 16.11
N ILE A 794 -14.85 36.49 17.14
CA ILE A 794 -15.38 35.13 17.02
C ILE A 794 -16.87 35.12 17.32
N GLU A 795 -17.65 34.57 16.39
CA GLU A 795 -19.05 34.22 16.60
C GLU A 795 -19.25 32.70 16.55
N TRP A 796 -20.36 32.26 17.12
CA TRP A 796 -20.72 30.84 17.21
C TRP A 796 -22.18 30.68 16.80
N ASP A 797 -22.44 29.72 15.92
CA ASP A 797 -23.79 29.39 15.49
C ASP A 797 -23.98 27.87 15.43
N SER A 798 -25.15 27.41 15.85
CA SER A 798 -25.56 26.00 15.82
C SER A 798 -26.30 25.61 14.54
N ASN A 799 -26.70 26.58 13.71
CA ASN A 799 -27.52 26.36 12.51
C ASN A 799 -26.73 26.43 11.21
N PHE A 800 -25.57 25.75 11.14
CA PHE A 800 -24.66 25.79 9.98
C PHE A 800 -25.39 25.61 8.64
N HIS A 801 -25.69 26.72 7.97
CA HIS A 801 -26.44 26.82 6.71
C HIS A 801 -27.62 25.83 6.62
N LEU A 802 -28.43 25.72 7.68
CA LEU A 802 -29.41 24.63 7.84
C LEU A 802 -30.37 24.48 6.64
N ALA A 803 -30.92 25.59 6.14
CA ALA A 803 -31.87 25.55 5.02
C ALA A 803 -31.25 25.02 3.73
N SER A 804 -30.05 25.49 3.37
CA SER A 804 -29.38 25.07 2.12
C SER A 804 -28.77 23.68 2.24
N THR A 805 -28.21 23.31 3.39
CA THR A 805 -27.71 21.96 3.66
C THR A 805 -28.85 20.93 3.61
N GLN A 806 -30.02 21.21 4.22
CA GLN A 806 -31.20 20.37 4.09
C GLN A 806 -31.65 20.26 2.63
N LEU A 807 -31.78 21.37 1.91
CA LEU A 807 -32.16 21.33 0.49
C LEU A 807 -31.20 20.42 -0.30
N TRP A 808 -29.90 20.71 -0.30
CA TRP A 808 -28.95 20.02 -1.17
C TRP A 808 -28.66 18.57 -0.75
N ASN A 809 -28.63 18.26 0.54
CA ASN A 809 -28.40 16.87 0.99
C ASN A 809 -29.59 15.96 0.67
N HIS A 810 -30.82 16.45 0.71
CA HIS A 810 -32.01 15.66 0.36
C HIS A 810 -32.18 15.55 -1.16
N LEU A 811 -31.81 16.58 -1.93
CA LEU A 811 -31.83 16.52 -3.40
C LEU A 811 -30.89 15.46 -3.99
N ASN A 812 -29.82 15.10 -3.29
CA ASN A 812 -28.78 14.18 -3.77
C ASN A 812 -29.13 12.69 -3.58
N GLY A 813 -30.27 12.37 -2.97
CA GLY A 813 -30.78 11.00 -2.81
C GLY A 813 -31.59 10.54 -4.02
N LYS A 814 -31.33 9.34 -4.55
CA LYS A 814 -32.08 8.71 -5.66
C LYS A 814 -33.55 8.37 -5.34
N TYR A 815 -34.11 8.86 -4.24
CA TYR A 815 -35.44 8.49 -3.77
C TYR A 815 -36.50 9.53 -4.11
N VAL A 816 -37.69 8.99 -4.36
CA VAL A 816 -38.96 9.67 -4.54
C VAL A 816 -39.19 10.64 -3.38
N PHE A 817 -39.55 11.89 -3.67
CA PHE A 817 -40.07 12.81 -2.65
C PHE A 817 -41.36 12.20 -2.09
N GLU A 818 -41.37 11.77 -0.83
CA GLU A 818 -42.63 11.50 -0.13
C GLU A 818 -43.32 12.85 0.16
N GLU A 819 -44.57 13.00 -0.27
CA GLU A 819 -45.41 14.20 -0.08
C GLU A 819 -45.46 14.69 1.38
N LYS A 820 -45.19 13.81 2.35
CA LYS A 820 -45.14 14.13 3.79
C LYS A 820 -44.11 15.20 4.16
N TRP A 821 -42.98 15.31 3.46
CA TRP A 821 -41.94 16.30 3.81
C TRP A 821 -42.29 17.72 3.35
N LEU A 822 -43.01 17.88 2.23
CA LEU A 822 -43.50 19.18 1.74
C LEU A 822 -44.50 19.81 2.72
N LEU A 823 -45.29 18.97 3.41
CA LEU A 823 -46.29 19.40 4.39
C LEU A 823 -45.67 19.75 5.76
N SER A 824 -44.52 19.16 6.12
CA SER A 824 -43.86 19.41 7.41
C SER A 824 -42.80 20.53 7.38
N SER A 825 -42.30 20.91 6.21
CA SER A 825 -41.21 21.89 6.03
C SER A 825 -41.71 23.32 5.76
N GLY A 826 -43.02 23.55 5.72
CA GLY A 826 -43.63 24.88 5.53
C GLY A 826 -43.53 25.44 4.11
N TYR A 827 -43.07 24.65 3.12
CA TYR A 827 -42.94 25.07 1.72
C TYR A 827 -44.25 25.02 0.91
N VAL A 828 -45.35 24.51 1.49
CA VAL A 828 -46.69 24.49 0.88
C VAL A 828 -47.68 25.07 1.87
N ALA A 829 -48.31 26.20 1.52
CA ALA A 829 -49.50 26.67 2.22
C ALA A 829 -50.62 25.63 2.04
N SER A 830 -51.30 25.28 3.12
CA SER A 830 -52.38 24.31 3.16
C SER A 830 -53.63 24.83 2.43
N GLU A 831 -53.60 24.87 1.09
CA GLU A 831 -54.81 25.00 0.29
C GLU A 831 -54.69 24.10 -0.95
N TYR A 832 -55.09 22.84 -0.77
CA TYR A 832 -55.82 22.05 -1.75
C TYR A 832 -57.14 21.61 -1.13
#